data_AF-A0A5J9SKR2-F1
#
_entry.id   AF-A0A5J9SKR2-F1
#
_cell.length_a   1.000
_cell.length_b   1.000
_cell.length_c   1.000
_cell.angle_alpha   90.00
_cell.angle_beta   90.00
_cell.angle_gamma   90.00
#
_symmetry.space_group_name_H-M   'P 1'
#
loop_
_entity.id
_entity.type
_entity.pdbx_description
1 polymer ?
#
loop_
_entity_poly.entity_id
_entity_poly.type
_entity_poly.pdbx_seq_one_letter_code
_entity_poly.pdbx_strand_id
1 'polypeptide(L)'
;MHPPMGRNIKKKKTKSKNKTKKQEAASSSNPAVASGPAKVWQPGVDALEEGEELQFDPDAYNYLRGFNIGWPCLSFDIVRDQLGLVRSEFPHTLYGVAGTQAEKAPLNYIGIFKLSNINGKKREPIPDSAVDGNNDEDSDNSSDDEAEEINEDTKPIVHLKKVAHTGGVNRIRSMTQKPHICATWGDTGHVQVWDMSPFLNSLADSGTRPHNEEDIIHKHLPLKVFSGHKDEGYAIDWSPLVPGRLVSGDCNGCIHLWEPTSSNWNVDANPFVGHSKSVEDLQWSPTQAHIFASCSMDKTIAIWDLRTRKEPCITIKAHNSDVNVISWNRLVTSMIASGCDDGSFSIRDLRLHEKNMDTLIAHFEYHKKAITSIKWSPHEASTLAVTSEDHQLTCIKLLEIFCLLFADAYPGLPTFRIWDLALGRDAEEEAEFRAKMKEQANAPDDLPPQLLFVHQGQKDLKELHWHPQIPSMIISTGADGFNVLMPSNIDTTIPGDCNSGIHLWEPTSSNWNVDANPLVGHSKSVEDLQASSGRTLNTAQIPLVASHPQVYEPCDDSFALVDALLSDKAQLLTLQPRLCMEIGCGSGYVITSLAIMLRQLGSGTQYIATDINQYAAKTTQATLKAHGVHADVIATDIVSGLEKRLAGMVDVVVVNPPYVPTPEEEIGCKGIASSWAGGLNGRQVIDRILPAVREILSERGWLYMIALEDNDPSDLCHLMSEMGFASLVVLKRCTEEESLYVLKFWRDAHAGANPSPRSSGHDSWFSQLPFRSLWHK
;
A
#
# COMPACT_ATOMS: atom_id res chain seq x y z
N MET A 1 6.88 -23.54 0.30
CA MET A 1 7.56 -22.62 1.24
C MET A 1 9.03 -22.62 0.85
N HIS A 2 9.60 -21.50 0.39
CA HIS A 2 11.05 -21.33 0.20
C HIS A 2 11.59 -20.62 1.44
N PRO A 3 12.27 -21.32 2.37
CA PRO A 3 12.93 -20.63 3.47
C PRO A 3 14.04 -19.73 2.92
N PRO A 4 14.07 -18.43 3.29
CA PRO A 4 14.86 -17.44 2.60
C PRO A 4 16.35 -17.46 2.98
N MET A 5 16.85 -18.53 3.61
CA MET A 5 18.25 -18.61 4.02
C MET A 5 18.84 -20.00 3.83
N GLY A 6 20.09 -20.03 3.35
CA GLY A 6 20.92 -21.23 3.22
C GLY A 6 22.03 -21.27 4.28
N ARG A 7 22.45 -22.48 4.66
CA ARG A 7 23.59 -22.71 5.56
C ARG A 7 24.89 -22.76 4.76
N ASN A 8 25.89 -21.92 5.08
CA ASN A 8 27.23 -22.01 4.47
C ASN A 8 28.36 -21.73 5.48
N ILE A 9 29.47 -22.46 5.39
CA ILE A 9 30.58 -22.41 6.36
C ILE A 9 31.68 -21.46 5.84
N LYS A 10 31.75 -20.23 6.36
CA LYS A 10 32.94 -19.37 6.19
C LYS A 10 33.85 -19.49 7.42
N LYS A 11 34.95 -20.26 7.30
CA LYS A 11 35.99 -20.30 8.34
C LYS A 11 36.64 -18.93 8.52
N LYS A 12 36.49 -18.35 9.72
CA LYS A 12 37.25 -17.16 10.18
C LYS A 12 38.76 -17.40 9.98
N LYS A 13 39.42 -16.58 9.15
CA LYS A 13 40.90 -16.53 9.10
C LYS A 13 41.44 -15.96 10.40
N THR A 14 41.79 -16.82 11.36
CA THR A 14 42.55 -16.43 12.55
C THR A 14 44.00 -16.09 12.17
N LYS A 15 44.40 -14.82 12.36
CA LYS A 15 45.80 -14.40 12.27
C LYS A 15 46.59 -14.96 13.47
N SER A 16 47.29 -16.07 13.27
CA SER A 16 48.29 -16.57 14.22
C SER A 16 49.69 -16.08 13.86
N LYS A 17 50.35 -15.42 14.83
CA LYS A 17 51.79 -15.10 14.84
C LYS A 17 52.55 -16.26 15.49
N ASN A 18 53.50 -16.90 14.79
CA ASN A 18 54.89 -17.13 15.26
C ASN A 18 55.79 -17.94 14.29
N LYS A 19 57.08 -17.56 14.30
CA LYS A 19 58.29 -18.19 13.69
C LYS A 19 58.48 -19.65 14.22
N THR A 20 59.11 -20.65 13.59
CA THR A 20 60.39 -20.72 12.84
C THR A 20 60.57 -22.13 12.18
N LYS A 21 61.16 -22.19 10.97
CA LYS A 21 61.93 -23.27 10.25
C LYS A 21 61.67 -24.78 10.49
N LYS A 22 61.38 -25.54 9.41
CA LYS A 22 62.35 -26.33 8.59
C LYS A 22 61.66 -26.91 7.32
N GLN A 23 62.43 -27.03 6.24
CA GLN A 23 62.04 -27.52 4.90
C GLN A 23 61.75 -29.03 4.87
N GLU A 24 60.72 -29.43 4.11
CA GLU A 24 60.74 -30.58 3.21
C GLU A 24 59.63 -30.40 2.15
N ALA A 25 59.99 -30.64 0.89
CA ALA A 25 59.14 -30.42 -0.28
C ALA A 25 58.48 -31.74 -0.70
N ALA A 26 57.15 -31.79 -0.72
CA ALA A 26 56.38 -32.79 -1.46
C ALA A 26 54.92 -32.32 -1.69
N SER A 27 54.54 -32.24 -2.96
CA SER A 27 53.19 -32.28 -3.57
C SER A 27 52.01 -31.62 -2.83
N SER A 28 51.57 -30.49 -3.38
CA SER A 28 50.27 -29.87 -3.13
C SER A 28 49.13 -30.72 -3.67
N SER A 29 48.30 -31.27 -2.79
CA SER A 29 46.89 -31.55 -3.08
C SER A 29 46.04 -30.60 -2.24
N ASN A 30 45.39 -29.64 -2.91
CA ASN A 30 44.29 -28.90 -2.30
C ASN A 30 43.17 -29.92 -2.02
N PRO A 31 42.63 -30.02 -0.79
CA PRO A 31 41.36 -30.70 -0.62
C PRO A 31 40.29 -29.84 -1.29
N ALA A 32 39.72 -30.37 -2.37
CA ALA A 32 38.53 -29.80 -2.99
C ALA A 32 37.47 -29.57 -1.90
N VAL A 33 37.01 -28.33 -1.76
CA VAL A 33 35.83 -28.02 -0.95
C VAL A 33 34.67 -28.68 -1.68
N ALA A 34 34.11 -29.73 -1.09
CA ALA A 34 32.88 -30.32 -1.58
C ALA A 34 31.76 -29.28 -1.41
N SER A 35 31.39 -28.60 -2.49
CA SER A 35 30.16 -27.81 -2.57
C SER A 35 28.99 -28.80 -2.63
N GLY A 36 28.54 -29.25 -1.46
CA GLY A 36 27.24 -29.90 -1.34
C GLY A 36 26.12 -28.90 -1.71
N PRO A 37 24.94 -29.38 -2.14
CA PRO A 37 23.79 -28.52 -2.40
C PRO A 37 23.46 -27.72 -1.13
N ALA A 38 23.20 -26.42 -1.28
CA ALA A 38 22.85 -25.55 -0.16
C ALA A 38 21.60 -26.11 0.55
N LYS A 39 21.77 -26.59 1.78
CA LYS A 39 20.64 -27.04 2.60
C LYS A 39 19.90 -25.79 3.09
N VAL A 40 18.61 -25.75 2.80
CA VAL A 40 17.74 -24.66 3.22
C VAL A 40 17.56 -24.71 4.74
N TRP A 41 17.74 -23.56 5.40
CA TRP A 41 17.70 -23.42 6.85
C TRP A 41 16.26 -23.44 7.40
N GLN A 42 16.03 -24.26 8.44
CA GLN A 42 14.74 -24.37 9.12
C GLN A 42 14.81 -23.79 10.55
N PRO A 43 14.12 -22.67 10.81
CA PRO A 43 14.07 -22.07 12.15
C PRO A 43 13.55 -23.04 13.20
N GLY A 44 14.27 -23.21 14.31
CA GLY A 44 13.87 -24.09 15.42
C GLY A 44 14.15 -25.58 15.21
N VAL A 45 14.55 -25.99 14.01
CA VAL A 45 14.92 -27.38 13.68
C VAL A 45 16.43 -27.50 13.48
N ASP A 46 17.04 -26.59 12.73
CA ASP A 46 18.48 -26.55 12.55
C ASP A 46 19.13 -25.67 13.65
N ALA A 47 20.32 -26.04 14.13
CA ALA A 47 21.12 -25.26 15.07
C ALA A 47 22.39 -24.72 14.38
N LEU A 48 22.70 -23.44 14.62
CA LEU A 48 23.89 -22.79 14.06
C LEU A 48 25.09 -23.13 14.93
N GLU A 49 26.12 -23.70 14.33
CA GLU A 49 27.37 -23.99 15.02
C GLU A 49 28.24 -22.73 15.17
N GLU A 50 29.19 -22.76 16.10
CA GLU A 50 30.07 -21.62 16.38
C GLU A 50 30.92 -21.26 15.15
N GLY A 51 30.60 -20.12 14.51
CA GLY A 51 31.27 -19.64 13.30
C GLY A 51 30.50 -19.84 11.99
N GLU A 52 29.29 -20.38 12.05
CA GLU A 52 28.36 -20.39 10.92
C GLU A 52 27.56 -19.08 10.83
N GLU A 53 27.33 -18.61 9.61
CA GLU A 53 26.50 -17.44 9.32
C GLU A 53 25.43 -17.84 8.30
N LEU A 54 24.21 -17.36 8.52
CA LEU A 54 23.12 -17.56 7.58
C LEU A 54 23.33 -16.64 6.37
N GLN A 55 23.21 -17.19 5.17
CA GLN A 55 23.17 -16.40 3.94
C GLN A 55 21.74 -16.30 3.44
N PHE A 56 21.35 -15.10 3.02
CA PHE A 56 20.08 -14.86 2.37
C PHE A 56 20.01 -15.60 1.03
N ASP A 57 18.86 -16.23 0.78
CA ASP A 57 18.41 -16.66 -0.53
C ASP A 57 17.93 -15.41 -1.28
N PRO A 58 18.64 -15.00 -2.34
CA PRO A 58 18.27 -13.82 -3.11
C PRO A 58 16.87 -13.93 -3.71
N ASP A 59 16.35 -15.13 -3.99
CA ASP A 59 15.06 -15.33 -4.68
C ASP A 59 13.84 -15.14 -3.78
N ALA A 60 14.05 -15.12 -2.46
CA ALA A 60 12.98 -14.86 -1.50
C ALA A 60 12.64 -13.36 -1.35
N TYR A 61 13.42 -12.47 -1.98
CA TYR A 61 13.23 -11.02 -1.88
C TYR A 61 13.25 -10.36 -3.27
N ASN A 62 12.22 -9.56 -3.55
CA ASN A 62 12.23 -8.58 -4.65
C ASN A 62 13.25 -7.46 -4.35
N TYR A 63 13.50 -7.18 -3.07
CA TYR A 63 14.57 -6.31 -2.59
C TYR A 63 14.96 -6.64 -1.15
N LEU A 64 16.26 -6.58 -0.85
CA LEU A 64 16.76 -6.64 0.53
C LEU A 64 18.07 -5.84 0.65
N ARG A 65 18.07 -4.81 1.50
CA ARG A 65 19.27 -4.04 1.85
C ARG A 65 19.23 -3.58 3.30
N GLY A 66 20.37 -3.71 3.96
CA GLY A 66 20.61 -3.10 5.26
C GLY A 66 21.27 -1.72 5.13
N PHE A 67 20.97 -0.79 6.04
CA PHE A 67 21.67 0.48 6.19
C PHE A 67 21.76 0.89 7.66
N ASN A 68 22.64 1.85 7.98
CA ASN A 68 22.84 2.32 9.35
C ASN A 68 22.95 3.85 9.36
N ILE A 69 22.48 4.48 10.44
CA ILE A 69 22.51 5.93 10.60
C ILE A 69 23.38 6.39 11.78
N GLY A 70 24.22 5.52 12.34
CA GLY A 70 25.19 5.75 13.42
C GLY A 70 24.92 4.89 14.66
N TRP A 71 23.82 5.16 15.36
CA TRP A 71 23.43 4.46 16.60
C TRP A 71 22.20 3.57 16.39
N PRO A 72 22.02 2.51 17.19
CA PRO A 72 20.78 1.73 17.22
C PRO A 72 19.57 2.63 17.50
N CYS A 73 18.43 2.26 16.95
CA CYS A 73 17.18 2.99 17.11
C CYS A 73 16.11 2.04 17.65
N LEU A 74 15.50 2.39 18.78
CA LEU A 74 14.31 1.67 19.28
C LEU A 74 13.11 1.92 18.39
N SER A 75 13.05 3.12 17.81
CA SER A 75 11.90 3.53 17.03
C SER A 75 12.27 4.40 15.84
N PHE A 76 11.48 4.23 14.79
CA PHE A 76 11.47 5.06 13.61
C PHE A 76 10.05 5.22 13.09
N ASP A 77 9.87 6.13 12.14
CA ASP A 77 8.62 6.23 11.39
C ASP A 77 8.91 6.66 9.95
N ILE A 78 8.02 6.25 9.05
CA ILE A 78 8.13 6.55 7.62
C ILE A 78 7.45 7.88 7.37
N VAL A 79 8.19 8.81 6.77
CA VAL A 79 7.67 10.13 6.40
C VAL A 79 7.03 10.01 5.03
N ARG A 80 5.70 10.19 4.96
CA ARG A 80 5.00 10.21 3.68
C ARG A 80 5.52 11.35 2.79
N ASP A 81 5.84 11.01 1.55
CA ASP A 81 6.37 11.91 0.53
C ASP A 81 5.30 12.29 -0.51
N GLN A 82 5.69 13.11 -1.50
CA GLN A 82 4.82 13.55 -2.60
C GLN A 82 5.11 12.82 -3.92
N LEU A 83 5.81 11.69 -3.90
CA LEU A 83 6.28 10.95 -5.08
C LEU A 83 5.24 9.95 -5.63
N GLY A 84 4.04 9.89 -5.05
CA GLY A 84 2.96 8.99 -5.46
C GLY A 84 2.31 8.30 -4.27
N LEU A 85 1.02 7.98 -4.37
CA LEU A 85 0.26 7.35 -3.27
C LEU A 85 0.48 5.85 -3.17
N VAL A 86 0.61 5.17 -4.30
CA VAL A 86 0.93 3.75 -4.40
C VAL A 86 1.96 3.63 -5.51
N ARG A 87 3.19 3.27 -5.13
CA ARG A 87 4.33 3.16 -6.03
C ARG A 87 4.72 1.69 -6.12
N SER A 88 4.50 1.09 -7.28
CA SER A 88 4.81 -0.32 -7.58
C SER A 88 6.05 -0.48 -8.45
N GLU A 89 6.46 0.59 -9.15
CA GLU A 89 7.59 0.54 -10.07
C GLU A 89 8.86 1.09 -9.46
N PHE A 90 9.95 0.37 -9.67
CA PHE A 90 11.30 0.80 -9.33
C PHE A 90 11.82 1.88 -10.29
N PRO A 91 12.76 2.75 -9.86
CA PRO A 91 13.34 2.83 -8.52
C PRO A 91 12.43 3.51 -7.50
N HIS A 92 12.49 3.03 -6.26
CA HIS A 92 11.81 3.67 -5.14
C HIS A 92 12.71 4.67 -4.38
N THR A 93 12.05 5.61 -3.70
CA THR A 93 12.66 6.53 -2.72
C THR A 93 11.85 6.52 -1.44
N LEU A 94 12.51 6.40 -0.30
CA LEU A 94 11.92 6.37 1.04
C LEU A 94 12.44 7.55 1.86
N TYR A 95 11.57 8.17 2.66
CA TYR A 95 11.95 9.15 3.68
C TYR A 95 11.56 8.63 5.05
N GLY A 96 12.37 8.91 6.07
CA GLY A 96 12.10 8.45 7.43
C GLY A 96 12.73 9.32 8.50
N VAL A 97 12.22 9.16 9.71
CA VAL A 97 12.79 9.72 10.93
C VAL A 97 13.05 8.60 11.93
N ALA A 98 14.18 8.64 12.62
CA ALA A 98 14.56 7.63 13.61
C ALA A 98 15.19 8.27 14.83
N GLY A 99 14.89 7.73 16.00
CA GLY A 99 15.45 8.19 17.26
C GLY A 99 16.54 7.26 17.78
N THR A 100 17.71 7.80 18.12
CA THR A 100 18.85 6.99 18.54
C THR A 100 18.81 6.59 20.02
N GLN A 101 19.55 5.52 20.34
CA GLN A 101 19.95 5.09 21.68
C GLN A 101 21.48 5.03 21.77
N ALA A 102 22.11 6.19 22.00
CA ALA A 102 23.53 6.31 22.23
C ALA A 102 23.89 6.03 23.70
N GLU A 103 25.09 5.53 23.95
CA GLU A 103 25.58 5.20 25.31
C GLU A 103 25.59 6.39 26.28
N LYS A 104 25.64 7.62 25.74
CA LYS A 104 25.64 8.85 26.53
C LYS A 104 24.54 9.78 26.03
N ALA A 105 23.74 10.29 26.96
CA ALA A 105 22.64 11.21 26.70
C ALA A 105 22.90 12.33 25.65
N PRO A 106 24.03 13.08 25.67
CA PRO A 106 24.27 14.16 24.70
C PRO A 106 24.66 13.70 23.29
N LEU A 107 24.90 12.40 23.09
CA LEU A 107 25.24 11.84 21.79
C LEU A 107 24.00 11.41 20.99
N ASN A 108 22.81 11.51 21.58
CA ASN A 108 21.57 11.16 20.93
C ASN A 108 21.10 12.24 19.93
N TYR A 109 20.46 11.78 18.87
CA TYR A 109 19.84 12.62 17.85
C TYR A 109 18.61 11.96 17.25
N ILE A 110 17.80 12.78 16.61
CA ILE A 110 16.82 12.34 15.63
C ILE A 110 17.51 12.35 14.27
N GLY A 111 17.61 11.18 13.63
CA GLY A 111 18.08 11.03 12.26
C GLY A 111 16.93 11.22 11.29
N ILE A 112 17.05 12.17 10.37
CA ILE A 112 16.13 12.37 9.24
C ILE A 112 16.85 11.86 8.01
N PHE A 113 16.31 10.83 7.37
CA PHE A 113 16.99 10.16 6.27
C PHE A 113 16.13 10.05 5.01
N LYS A 114 16.81 10.00 3.87
CA LYS A 114 16.27 9.68 2.54
C LYS A 114 17.08 8.53 1.98
N LEU A 115 16.40 7.45 1.61
CA LEU A 115 16.97 6.34 0.86
C LEU A 115 16.46 6.43 -0.57
N SER A 116 17.32 6.71 -1.54
CA SER A 116 16.97 6.77 -2.96
C SER A 116 17.64 5.64 -3.75
N ASN A 117 17.20 5.44 -5.00
CA ASN A 117 17.76 4.43 -5.89
C ASN A 117 17.60 2.99 -5.36
N ILE A 118 16.46 2.74 -4.71
CA ILE A 118 16.04 1.38 -4.34
C ILE A 118 15.59 0.71 -5.62
N ASN A 119 16.44 -0.13 -6.22
CA ASN A 119 16.13 -0.90 -7.43
C ASN A 119 15.87 -2.36 -7.05
N GLY A 120 14.76 -2.94 -7.49
CA GLY A 120 14.50 -4.38 -7.37
C GLY A 120 15.33 -5.17 -8.39
N LYS A 121 15.24 -6.50 -8.33
CA LYS A 121 15.78 -7.34 -9.40
C LYS A 121 15.15 -6.93 -10.74
N LYS A 122 15.93 -6.34 -11.65
CA LYS A 122 15.60 -6.33 -13.07
C LYS A 122 15.66 -7.78 -13.55
N ARG A 123 14.52 -8.38 -13.89
CA ARG A 123 14.54 -9.50 -14.83
C ARG A 123 14.70 -8.89 -16.22
N GLU A 124 15.87 -9.00 -16.82
CA GLU A 124 16.00 -8.74 -18.25
C GLU A 124 15.36 -9.91 -19.01
N PRO A 125 14.50 -9.67 -20.01
CA PRO A 125 14.02 -10.72 -20.89
C PRO A 125 15.20 -11.26 -21.70
N ILE A 126 15.35 -12.59 -21.70
CA ILE A 126 16.27 -13.29 -22.59
C ILE A 126 15.94 -12.89 -24.03
N PRO A 127 16.89 -12.47 -24.88
CA PRO A 127 16.59 -12.09 -26.25
C PRO A 127 16.03 -13.27 -27.06
N ASP A 128 14.94 -13.01 -27.80
CA ASP A 128 14.22 -13.89 -28.72
C ASP A 128 15.06 -14.26 -29.98
N SER A 129 16.25 -14.84 -29.78
CA SER A 129 17.05 -15.37 -30.89
C SER A 129 17.68 -16.72 -30.57
N ALA A 130 16.91 -17.61 -29.95
CA ALA A 130 17.25 -19.03 -29.84
C ALA A 130 16.09 -19.92 -30.32
N VAL A 131 15.58 -19.63 -31.51
CA VAL A 131 15.02 -20.66 -32.39
C VAL A 131 15.60 -20.46 -33.77
N ASP A 132 16.77 -21.07 -34.01
CA ASP A 132 17.03 -21.71 -35.29
C ASP A 132 17.95 -22.92 -35.04
N GLY A 133 17.59 -24.02 -35.68
CA GLY A 133 17.98 -25.37 -35.29
C GLY A 133 19.41 -25.79 -35.60
N ASN A 134 19.76 -26.91 -34.97
CA ASN A 134 20.85 -27.86 -35.27
C ASN A 134 22.27 -27.30 -35.41
N ASN A 135 23.14 -27.65 -34.47
CA ASN A 135 24.21 -28.63 -34.72
C ASN A 135 24.84 -29.08 -33.40
N ASP A 136 25.09 -30.39 -33.33
CA ASP A 136 25.98 -31.03 -32.37
C ASP A 136 27.39 -30.41 -32.43
N GLU A 137 28.05 -30.29 -31.28
CA GLU A 137 29.41 -30.81 -31.01
C GLU A 137 30.03 -30.16 -29.76
N ASP A 138 30.74 -31.00 -29.01
CA ASP A 138 31.41 -30.77 -27.74
C ASP A 138 32.28 -29.49 -27.68
N SER A 139 32.21 -28.75 -26.56
CA SER A 139 33.36 -27.97 -26.07
C SER A 139 33.25 -27.67 -24.58
N ASP A 140 34.14 -28.31 -23.81
CA ASP A 140 34.53 -27.92 -22.47
C ASP A 140 35.11 -26.49 -22.44
N ASN A 141 34.58 -25.63 -21.58
CA ASN A 141 35.27 -24.49 -20.93
C ASN A 141 34.40 -24.06 -19.73
N SER A 142 34.69 -24.53 -18.52
CA SER A 142 35.63 -23.91 -17.56
C SER A 142 35.25 -22.49 -17.14
N SER A 143 34.71 -22.40 -15.92
CA SER A 143 34.67 -21.25 -15.01
C SER A 143 34.52 -19.86 -15.64
N ASP A 144 33.31 -19.31 -15.58
CA ASP A 144 33.15 -17.87 -15.44
C ASP A 144 32.47 -17.58 -14.10
N ASP A 145 33.30 -17.22 -13.13
CA ASP A 145 32.94 -16.30 -12.05
C ASP A 145 32.56 -14.96 -12.70
N GLU A 146 31.37 -14.83 -13.28
CA GLU A 146 30.80 -13.52 -13.55
C GLU A 146 30.31 -12.94 -12.23
N ALA A 147 31.25 -12.38 -11.47
CA ALA A 147 30.91 -11.32 -10.54
C ALA A 147 30.30 -10.19 -11.38
N GLU A 148 28.97 -10.16 -11.48
CA GLU A 148 28.24 -9.04 -12.05
C GLU A 148 28.87 -7.76 -11.48
N GLU A 149 29.51 -6.96 -12.34
CA GLU A 149 29.95 -5.63 -11.98
C GLU A 149 28.69 -4.84 -11.63
N ILE A 150 28.34 -4.81 -10.33
CA ILE A 150 27.27 -3.97 -9.81
C ILE A 150 27.65 -2.54 -10.17
N ASN A 151 27.03 -2.02 -11.24
CA ASN A 151 27.18 -0.64 -11.66
C ASN A 151 26.99 0.26 -10.43
N GLU A 152 28.02 1.03 -10.05
CA GLU A 152 27.98 1.84 -8.83
C GLU A 152 26.77 2.79 -8.79
N ASP A 153 26.25 3.15 -9.97
CA ASP A 153 25.06 4.00 -10.16
C ASP A 153 23.74 3.32 -9.76
N THR A 154 23.72 2.03 -9.46
CA THR A 154 22.52 1.26 -9.05
C THR A 154 22.42 1.02 -7.54
N LYS A 155 23.44 1.39 -6.76
CA LYS A 155 23.43 1.22 -5.31
C LYS A 155 22.47 2.22 -4.65
N PRO A 156 21.70 1.81 -3.62
CA PRO A 156 20.87 2.72 -2.88
C PRO A 156 21.74 3.77 -2.17
N ILE A 157 21.25 5.00 -2.13
CA ILE A 157 21.97 6.14 -1.56
C ILE A 157 21.23 6.58 -0.31
N VAL A 158 21.92 6.55 0.83
CA VAL A 158 21.41 7.05 2.12
C VAL A 158 21.89 8.48 2.29
N HIS A 159 20.97 9.42 2.35
CA HIS A 159 21.22 10.78 2.80
C HIS A 159 20.70 10.94 4.22
N LEU A 160 21.48 11.59 5.10
CA LEU A 160 21.15 11.73 6.51
C LEU A 160 21.38 13.17 7.00
N LYS A 161 20.41 13.69 7.73
CA LYS A 161 20.53 14.90 8.57
C LYS A 161 20.28 14.51 10.02
N LYS A 162 21.02 15.13 10.96
CA LYS A 162 20.99 14.78 12.39
C LYS A 162 20.53 15.98 13.21
N VAL A 163 19.51 15.82 14.05
CA VAL A 163 19.03 16.86 14.99
C VAL A 163 19.30 16.41 16.41
N ALA A 164 20.04 17.20 17.19
CA ALA A 164 20.37 16.85 18.57
C ALA A 164 19.11 16.57 19.41
N HIS A 165 19.13 15.47 20.15
CA HIS A 165 18.09 15.11 21.11
C HIS A 165 18.72 14.94 22.50
N THR A 166 18.03 15.39 23.54
CA THR A 166 18.53 15.24 24.91
C THR A 166 18.06 13.90 25.46
N GLY A 167 18.99 12.96 25.66
CA GLY A 167 18.66 11.61 26.08
C GLY A 167 18.23 10.71 24.92
N GLY A 168 18.08 9.41 25.19
CA GLY A 168 17.62 8.41 24.25
C GLY A 168 16.18 8.67 23.79
N VAL A 169 15.88 8.32 22.56
CA VAL A 169 14.52 8.40 22.00
C VAL A 169 13.87 7.02 22.10
N ASN A 170 12.87 6.89 22.98
CA ASN A 170 12.14 5.66 23.22
C ASN A 170 11.13 5.39 22.09
N ARG A 171 10.43 6.43 21.63
CA ARG A 171 9.53 6.35 20.47
C ARG A 171 9.53 7.63 19.65
N ILE A 172 9.39 7.50 18.33
CA ILE A 172 9.16 8.62 17.42
C ILE A 172 7.99 8.32 16.47
N ARG A 173 7.13 9.31 16.23
CA ARG A 173 6.00 9.21 15.30
C ARG A 173 5.86 10.47 14.45
N SER A 174 5.70 10.30 13.15
CA SER A 174 5.36 11.33 12.19
C SER A 174 3.83 11.53 12.14
N MET A 175 3.38 12.78 12.06
CA MET A 175 1.96 13.09 11.96
C MET A 175 1.43 12.78 10.56
N THR A 176 0.43 11.90 10.47
CA THR A 176 -0.18 11.46 9.18
C THR A 176 -0.52 12.60 8.24
N GLN A 177 -1.13 13.69 8.74
CA GLN A 177 -1.64 14.80 7.92
C GLN A 177 -0.56 15.86 7.60
N LYS A 178 0.52 15.89 8.40
CA LYS A 178 1.67 16.78 8.21
C LYS A 178 2.95 16.00 8.54
N PRO A 179 3.46 15.17 7.61
CA PRO A 179 4.53 14.21 7.92
C PRO A 179 5.86 14.81 8.39
N HIS A 180 6.07 16.11 8.16
CA HIS A 180 7.22 16.85 8.70
C HIS A 180 7.12 17.15 10.20
N ILE A 181 5.92 17.08 10.80
CA ILE A 181 5.75 17.24 12.24
C ILE A 181 5.91 15.88 12.90
N CYS A 182 6.87 15.78 13.82
CA CYS A 182 7.17 14.53 14.53
C CYS A 182 7.03 14.72 16.04
N ALA A 183 6.55 13.70 16.75
CA ALA A 183 6.61 13.62 18.21
C ALA A 183 7.68 12.62 18.62
N THR A 184 8.48 12.96 19.63
CA THR A 184 9.36 12.02 20.33
C THR A 184 8.92 11.82 21.76
N TRP A 185 9.05 10.59 22.24
CA TRP A 185 9.07 10.26 23.64
C TRP A 185 10.50 9.90 24.04
N GLY A 186 11.07 10.60 25.01
CA GLY A 186 12.46 10.38 25.44
C GLY A 186 12.59 9.74 26.83
N ASP A 187 13.75 9.14 27.08
CA ASP A 187 14.16 8.57 28.38
C ASP A 187 14.29 9.62 29.50
N THR A 188 14.25 10.90 29.13
CA THR A 188 14.22 12.05 30.05
C THR A 188 12.86 12.28 30.72
N GLY A 189 11.85 11.47 30.42
CA GLY A 189 10.47 11.66 30.90
C GLY A 189 9.75 12.82 30.20
N HIS A 190 10.17 13.14 28.98
CA HIS A 190 9.63 14.26 28.21
C HIS A 190 9.10 13.83 26.85
N VAL A 191 7.97 14.44 26.47
CA VAL A 191 7.40 14.32 25.13
C VAL A 191 7.63 15.63 24.40
N GLN A 192 8.18 15.54 23.19
CA GLN A 192 8.59 16.71 22.42
C GLN A 192 7.98 16.66 21.02
N VAL A 193 7.57 17.80 20.49
CA VAL A 193 7.07 17.94 19.11
C VAL A 193 8.05 18.78 18.30
N TRP A 194 8.35 18.35 17.08
CA TRP A 194 9.41 18.88 16.23
C TRP A 194 8.88 19.25 14.84
N ASP A 195 9.47 20.26 14.21
CA ASP A 195 9.27 20.56 12.79
C ASP A 195 10.51 20.14 11.98
N MET A 196 10.37 19.05 11.23
CA MET A 196 11.46 18.50 10.42
C MET A 196 11.49 19.06 8.98
N SER A 197 10.60 20.01 8.64
CA SER A 197 10.51 20.58 7.29
C SER A 197 11.85 21.09 6.76
N PRO A 198 12.68 21.84 7.53
CA PRO A 198 13.95 22.36 7.01
C PRO A 198 14.91 21.25 6.56
N PHE A 199 14.92 20.12 7.26
CA PHE A 199 15.80 18.98 6.98
C PHE A 199 15.26 18.13 5.85
N LEU A 200 13.95 17.87 5.83
CA LEU A 200 13.29 17.12 4.75
C LEU A 200 13.38 17.84 3.41
N ASN A 201 13.17 19.16 3.38
CA ASN A 201 13.32 19.96 2.15
C ASN A 201 14.76 19.92 1.65
N SER A 202 15.74 20.04 2.55
CA SER A 202 17.16 19.92 2.19
C SER A 202 17.52 18.54 1.61
N LEU A 203 16.91 17.46 2.10
CA LEU A 203 17.08 16.11 1.56
C LEU A 203 16.37 15.90 0.23
N ALA A 204 15.26 16.60 -0.02
CA ALA A 204 14.55 16.56 -1.30
C ALA A 204 15.40 17.19 -2.42
N ASP A 205 16.04 18.33 -2.13
CA ASP A 205 16.85 19.11 -3.08
C ASP A 205 18.22 18.50 -3.39
N SER A 206 18.74 17.59 -2.55
CA SER A 206 20.04 16.97 -2.74
C SER A 206 20.00 15.94 -3.89
N GLY A 207 20.19 16.42 -5.13
CA GLY A 207 20.38 15.59 -6.33
C GLY A 207 21.84 15.17 -6.59
N THR A 208 22.79 15.67 -5.79
CA THR A 208 24.23 15.33 -5.90
C THR A 208 24.85 15.31 -4.50
N ARG A 209 25.69 14.30 -4.23
CA ARG A 209 26.37 14.08 -2.94
C ARG A 209 27.16 15.33 -2.53
N PRO A 210 26.81 16.03 -1.42
CA PRO A 210 27.71 17.01 -0.84
C PRO A 210 28.73 16.27 0.02
N HIS A 211 29.99 16.19 -0.45
CA HIS A 211 31.10 15.82 0.41
C HIS A 211 31.22 16.85 1.55
N ASN A 212 31.07 16.41 2.81
CA ASN A 212 31.42 17.07 4.08
C ASN A 212 30.30 17.57 5.02
N GLU A 213 29.00 17.40 4.73
CA GLU A 213 27.92 17.83 5.65
C GLU A 213 27.29 16.72 6.52
N GLU A 214 27.57 15.44 6.24
CA GLU A 214 26.84 14.30 6.83
C GLU A 214 27.07 14.07 8.34
N ASP A 215 28.07 14.74 8.93
CA ASP A 215 28.43 14.59 10.35
C ASP A 215 28.03 15.78 11.24
N ILE A 216 27.35 16.80 10.69
CA ILE A 216 26.87 17.91 11.50
C ILE A 216 25.61 17.50 12.25
N ILE A 217 25.68 17.56 13.58
CA ILE A 217 24.49 17.45 14.45
C ILE A 217 23.93 18.86 14.66
N HIS A 218 22.77 19.12 14.07
CA HIS A 218 22.09 20.40 14.13
C HIS A 218 21.40 20.60 15.48
N LYS A 219 21.56 21.79 16.06
CA LYS A 219 20.77 22.23 17.20
C LYS A 219 19.47 22.85 16.69
N HIS A 220 18.39 22.09 16.76
CA HIS A 220 17.05 22.55 16.42
C HIS A 220 16.18 22.47 17.69
N LEU A 221 15.36 23.49 17.93
CA LEU A 221 14.51 23.52 19.12
C LEU A 221 13.17 22.83 18.84
N PRO A 222 12.63 22.03 19.78
CA PRO A 222 11.30 21.48 19.63
C PRO A 222 10.25 22.61 19.67
N LEU A 223 9.17 22.44 18.90
CA LEU A 223 7.98 23.30 18.92
C LEU A 223 7.28 23.30 20.29
N LYS A 224 7.31 22.14 20.95
CA LYS A 224 6.69 21.92 22.25
C LYS A 224 7.48 20.88 23.04
N VAL A 225 7.63 21.13 24.33
CA VAL A 225 8.11 20.16 25.32
C VAL A 225 7.04 20.02 26.39
N PHE A 226 6.72 18.79 26.75
CA PHE A 226 5.86 18.46 27.87
C PHE A 226 6.61 17.60 28.87
N SER A 227 6.62 18.07 30.10
CA SER A 227 7.30 17.48 31.25
C SER A 227 6.32 17.16 32.38
N GLY A 228 5.04 16.90 32.04
CA GLY A 228 3.99 16.59 33.02
C GLY A 228 3.87 15.10 33.35
N HIS A 229 4.49 14.21 32.57
CA HIS A 229 4.60 12.79 32.91
C HIS A 229 5.47 12.60 34.16
N LYS A 230 5.15 11.56 34.94
CA LYS A 230 5.86 11.27 36.21
C LYS A 230 7.00 10.28 36.04
N ASP A 231 7.08 9.67 34.88
CA ASP A 231 8.11 8.70 34.49
C ASP A 231 8.38 8.81 32.99
N GLU A 232 9.37 8.07 32.51
CA GLU A 232 9.49 7.79 31.09
C GLU A 232 8.38 6.84 30.59
N GLY A 233 8.51 6.39 29.36
CA GLY A 233 7.45 5.67 28.66
C GLY A 233 7.83 5.39 27.23
N TYR A 234 6.89 4.76 26.52
CA TYR A 234 7.06 4.36 25.13
C TYR A 234 5.86 4.74 24.29
N ALA A 235 4.66 4.83 24.87
CA ALA A 235 3.43 4.95 24.12
C ALA A 235 3.18 6.40 23.62
N ILE A 236 3.15 6.59 22.31
CA ILE A 236 2.67 7.81 21.64
C ILE A 236 1.94 7.47 20.34
N ASP A 237 0.86 8.18 20.05
CA ASP A 237 0.21 8.10 18.73
C ASP A 237 -0.55 9.38 18.33
N TRP A 238 -0.46 9.70 17.05
CA TRP A 238 -1.16 10.81 16.42
C TRP A 238 -2.53 10.36 15.93
N SER A 239 -3.57 11.16 16.18
CA SER A 239 -4.89 10.88 15.63
C SER A 239 -4.85 10.93 14.10
N PRO A 240 -5.31 9.88 13.39
CA PRO A 240 -5.41 9.91 11.94
C PRO A 240 -6.53 10.85 11.47
N LEU A 241 -7.53 11.13 12.32
CA LEU A 241 -8.74 11.88 11.96
C LEU A 241 -8.70 13.35 12.37
N VAL A 242 -8.00 13.69 13.45
CA VAL A 242 -7.90 15.07 13.94
C VAL A 242 -6.46 15.56 13.81
N PRO A 243 -6.14 16.43 12.82
CA PRO A 243 -4.79 16.90 12.60
C PRO A 243 -4.19 17.54 13.84
N GLY A 244 -3.07 17.02 14.31
CA GLY A 244 -2.36 17.53 15.48
C GLY A 244 -2.89 17.07 16.83
N ARG A 245 -3.90 16.19 16.91
CA ARG A 245 -4.25 15.54 18.18
C ARG A 245 -3.30 14.38 18.45
N LEU A 246 -2.80 14.28 19.68
CA LEU A 246 -1.84 13.25 20.12
C LEU A 246 -2.27 12.68 21.48
N VAL A 247 -1.96 11.41 21.72
CA VAL A 247 -1.94 10.84 23.09
C VAL A 247 -0.53 10.34 23.41
N SER A 248 -0.19 10.40 24.69
CA SER A 248 1.13 10.02 25.19
C SER A 248 0.97 9.31 26.55
N GLY A 249 1.58 8.13 26.74
CA GLY A 249 1.42 7.27 27.92
C GLY A 249 2.75 6.89 28.57
N ASP A 250 2.81 6.92 29.91
CA ASP A 250 4.02 6.63 30.70
C ASP A 250 4.02 5.26 31.41
N CYS A 251 5.17 4.94 32.00
CA CYS A 251 5.40 3.72 32.77
C CYS A 251 4.59 3.64 34.08
N ASN A 252 3.94 4.73 34.49
CA ASN A 252 3.05 4.78 35.66
C ASN A 252 1.57 4.63 35.31
N GLY A 253 1.24 4.27 34.06
CA GLY A 253 -0.16 4.04 33.66
C GLY A 253 -0.91 5.33 33.31
N CYS A 254 -0.25 6.49 33.26
CA CYS A 254 -0.88 7.78 33.00
C CYS A 254 -0.83 8.12 31.51
N ILE A 255 -1.98 8.46 30.93
CA ILE A 255 -2.08 8.86 29.52
C ILE A 255 -2.52 10.32 29.43
N HIS A 256 -1.78 11.15 28.72
CA HIS A 256 -2.09 12.57 28.51
C HIS A 256 -2.61 12.82 27.08
N LEU A 257 -3.65 13.64 26.99
CA LEU A 257 -4.22 14.10 25.71
C LEU A 257 -3.63 15.47 25.34
N TRP A 258 -3.30 15.58 24.06
CA TRP A 258 -2.78 16.78 23.44
C TRP A 258 -3.76 17.26 22.38
N GLU A 259 -4.28 18.46 22.56
CA GLU A 259 -5.16 19.10 21.59
C GLU A 259 -4.42 20.21 20.85
N PRO A 260 -4.52 20.25 19.50
CA PRO A 260 -3.89 21.30 18.71
C PRO A 260 -4.59 22.65 18.98
N THR A 261 -3.78 23.70 18.98
CA THR A 261 -4.25 25.10 19.03
C THR A 261 -3.80 25.84 17.77
N SER A 262 -4.09 27.13 17.66
CA SER A 262 -3.70 27.92 16.47
C SER A 262 -2.19 27.95 16.22
N SER A 263 -1.36 27.79 17.25
CA SER A 263 0.11 27.89 17.12
C SER A 263 0.92 26.89 17.95
N ASN A 264 0.28 26.01 18.74
CA ASN A 264 0.96 25.05 19.63
C ASN A 264 0.01 23.89 20.03
N TRP A 265 0.28 23.23 21.14
CA TRP A 265 -0.57 22.22 21.77
C TRP A 265 -0.96 22.61 23.19
N ASN A 266 -2.24 22.40 23.50
CA ASN A 266 -2.73 22.35 24.87
C ASN A 266 -2.66 20.90 25.34
N VAL A 267 -1.93 20.64 26.43
CA VAL A 267 -1.79 19.30 27.01
C VAL A 267 -2.62 19.26 28.27
N ASP A 268 -3.55 18.30 28.35
CA ASP A 268 -4.40 18.16 29.52
C ASP A 268 -3.55 17.73 30.73
N ALA A 269 -3.53 18.55 31.78
CA ALA A 269 -2.75 18.28 32.98
C ALA A 269 -3.31 17.09 33.79
N ASN A 270 -4.57 16.74 33.60
CA ASN A 270 -5.20 15.59 34.26
C ASN A 270 -5.12 14.38 33.32
N PRO A 271 -4.32 13.35 33.64
CA PRO A 271 -4.22 12.17 32.79
C PRO A 271 -5.50 11.32 32.80
N PHE A 272 -5.64 10.49 31.78
CA PHE A 272 -6.46 9.29 31.83
C PHE A 272 -5.73 8.25 32.68
N VAL A 273 -6.48 7.62 33.59
CA VAL A 273 -5.95 6.65 34.56
C VAL A 273 -6.89 5.45 34.56
N GLY A 274 -6.33 4.25 34.42
CA GLY A 274 -7.10 3.01 34.35
C GLY A 274 -6.22 1.77 34.29
N HIS A 275 -5.06 1.86 33.64
CA HIS A 275 -4.04 0.83 33.74
C HIS A 275 -3.37 0.83 35.12
N SER A 276 -3.05 -0.37 35.60
CA SER A 276 -2.39 -0.57 36.91
C SER A 276 -0.87 -0.64 36.81
N LYS A 277 -0.33 -0.62 35.59
CA LYS A 277 1.10 -0.68 35.27
C LYS A 277 1.40 0.15 33.99
N SER A 278 2.64 0.08 33.52
CA SER A 278 3.16 0.77 32.34
C SER A 278 2.27 0.63 31.09
N VAL A 279 2.03 1.76 30.41
CA VAL A 279 1.40 1.80 29.09
C VAL A 279 2.47 1.65 28.03
N GLU A 280 2.43 0.54 27.30
CA GLU A 280 3.47 0.17 26.34
C GLU A 280 3.17 0.69 24.93
N ASP A 281 1.90 0.77 24.57
CA ASP A 281 1.48 1.23 23.25
C ASP A 281 0.10 1.90 23.27
N LEU A 282 -0.11 2.82 22.31
CA LEU A 282 -1.32 3.60 22.12
C LEU A 282 -1.65 3.61 20.62
N GLN A 283 -2.92 3.45 20.27
CA GLN A 283 -3.38 3.68 18.90
C GLN A 283 -4.75 4.35 18.87
N TRP A 284 -4.85 5.46 18.15
CA TRP A 284 -6.14 6.08 17.84
C TRP A 284 -6.97 5.17 16.93
N SER A 285 -8.28 5.20 17.14
CA SER A 285 -9.22 4.56 16.24
C SER A 285 -9.07 5.15 14.82
N PRO A 286 -9.08 4.29 13.78
CA PRO A 286 -9.01 4.75 12.40
C PRO A 286 -10.27 5.47 11.94
N THR A 287 -11.43 5.23 12.59
CA THR A 287 -12.74 5.72 12.16
C THR A 287 -13.44 6.63 13.17
N GLN A 288 -13.04 6.59 14.45
CA GLN A 288 -13.69 7.35 15.50
C GLN A 288 -12.74 8.35 16.18
N ALA A 289 -12.93 9.64 15.92
CA ALA A 289 -12.03 10.72 16.36
C ALA A 289 -11.89 10.89 17.89
N HIS A 290 -12.78 10.28 18.66
CA HIS A 290 -12.81 10.35 20.13
C HIS A 290 -12.38 9.05 20.80
N ILE A 291 -12.04 8.01 20.03
CA ILE A 291 -11.69 6.69 20.56
C ILE A 291 -10.22 6.40 20.33
N PHE A 292 -9.55 5.90 21.36
CA PHE A 292 -8.21 5.32 21.24
C PHE A 292 -8.10 4.05 22.08
N ALA A 293 -7.14 3.20 21.73
CA ALA A 293 -6.80 1.98 22.43
C ALA A 293 -5.42 2.12 23.09
N SER A 294 -5.21 1.42 24.19
CA SER A 294 -3.90 1.25 24.83
C SER A 294 -3.66 -0.21 25.20
N CYS A 295 -2.40 -0.60 25.33
CA CYS A 295 -2.01 -1.85 25.96
C CYS A 295 -0.96 -1.62 27.04
N SER A 296 -0.84 -2.60 27.95
CA SER A 296 -0.05 -2.40 29.17
C SER A 296 0.49 -3.71 29.75
N MET A 297 1.51 -3.55 30.61
CA MET A 297 2.10 -4.62 31.43
C MET A 297 1.10 -5.22 32.45
N ASP A 298 -0.07 -4.63 32.62
CA ASP A 298 -1.17 -5.23 33.38
C ASP A 298 -1.95 -6.30 32.61
N LYS A 299 -1.44 -6.69 31.44
CA LYS A 299 -1.93 -7.81 30.60
C LYS A 299 -3.21 -7.49 29.85
N THR A 300 -3.57 -6.22 29.76
CA THR A 300 -4.84 -5.77 29.19
C THR A 300 -4.67 -4.87 27.97
N ILE A 301 -5.71 -4.86 27.15
CA ILE A 301 -6.00 -3.81 26.17
C ILE A 301 -7.18 -3.01 26.71
N ALA A 302 -7.08 -1.69 26.71
CA ALA A 302 -8.16 -0.80 27.12
C ALA A 302 -8.61 0.09 25.95
N ILE A 303 -9.91 0.32 25.83
CA ILE A 303 -10.50 1.27 24.87
C ILE A 303 -11.04 2.47 25.64
N TRP A 304 -10.70 3.66 25.18
CA TRP A 304 -11.00 4.93 25.83
C TRP A 304 -11.86 5.79 24.93
N ASP A 305 -12.81 6.52 25.52
CA ASP A 305 -13.61 7.51 24.82
C ASP A 305 -13.46 8.88 25.49
N LEU A 306 -12.97 9.87 24.73
CA LEU A 306 -12.78 11.24 25.21
C LEU A 306 -14.06 11.91 25.71
N ARG A 307 -15.24 11.41 25.30
CA ARG A 307 -16.54 11.94 25.70
C ARG A 307 -17.01 11.40 27.06
N THR A 308 -16.39 10.31 27.51
CA THR A 308 -16.71 9.68 28.79
C THR A 308 -15.81 10.22 29.89
N ARG A 309 -15.86 9.61 31.08
CA ARG A 309 -14.89 9.93 32.14
C ARG A 309 -13.48 9.52 31.68
N LYS A 310 -12.46 10.01 32.38
CA LYS A 310 -11.05 9.68 32.11
C LYS A 310 -10.65 8.28 32.59
N GLU A 311 -11.54 7.32 32.33
CA GLU A 311 -11.47 5.90 32.67
C GLU A 311 -11.76 5.07 31.41
N PRO A 312 -11.26 3.84 31.30
CA PRO A 312 -11.46 3.03 30.10
C PRO A 312 -12.92 2.60 29.97
N CYS A 313 -13.48 2.71 28.77
CA CYS A 313 -14.83 2.24 28.46
C CYS A 313 -14.91 0.72 28.38
N ILE A 314 -13.83 0.11 27.87
CA ILE A 314 -13.68 -1.33 27.71
C ILE A 314 -12.30 -1.71 28.25
N THR A 315 -12.22 -2.80 29.00
CA THR A 315 -10.94 -3.42 29.41
C THR A 315 -11.00 -4.90 29.07
N ILE A 316 -10.10 -5.35 28.20
CA ILE A 316 -10.01 -6.73 27.72
C ILE A 316 -8.74 -7.34 28.29
N LYS A 317 -8.85 -8.44 29.01
CA LYS A 317 -7.69 -9.28 29.35
C LYS A 317 -7.20 -9.93 28.06
N ALA A 318 -6.16 -9.35 27.47
CA ALA A 318 -5.70 -9.73 26.14
C ALA A 318 -4.75 -10.93 26.18
N HIS A 319 -3.90 -11.02 27.21
CA HIS A 319 -2.86 -12.03 27.33
C HIS A 319 -2.69 -12.50 28.79
N ASN A 320 -1.90 -13.54 28.98
CA ASN A 320 -1.48 -13.99 30.33
C ASN A 320 -0.11 -13.41 30.74
N SER A 321 0.56 -12.71 29.82
CA SER A 321 1.79 -11.93 30.03
C SER A 321 1.57 -10.46 29.67
N ASP A 322 2.62 -9.67 29.84
CA ASP A 322 2.64 -8.21 29.63
C ASP A 322 2.44 -7.88 28.14
N VAL A 323 1.53 -6.97 27.81
CA VAL A 323 1.20 -6.64 26.42
C VAL A 323 2.04 -5.46 25.97
N ASN A 324 2.96 -5.72 25.04
CA ASN A 324 4.01 -4.78 24.64
C ASN A 324 3.57 -3.89 23.47
N VAL A 325 2.76 -4.40 22.56
CA VAL A 325 2.39 -3.71 21.31
C VAL A 325 0.99 -4.03 20.85
N ILE A 326 0.34 -3.06 20.19
CA ILE A 326 -0.95 -3.23 19.53
C ILE A 326 -0.95 -2.65 18.11
N SER A 327 -1.77 -3.22 17.23
CA SER A 327 -2.07 -2.63 15.93
C SER A 327 -3.55 -2.71 15.63
N TRP A 328 -4.17 -1.54 15.46
CA TRP A 328 -5.54 -1.43 14.97
C TRP A 328 -5.55 -1.58 13.46
N ASN A 329 -6.34 -2.51 12.94
CA ASN A 329 -6.48 -2.70 11.51
C ASN A 329 -7.18 -1.49 10.89
N ARG A 330 -6.54 -0.88 9.88
CA ARG A 330 -7.03 0.35 9.22
C ARG A 330 -8.12 0.07 8.19
N LEU A 331 -8.12 -1.12 7.61
CA LEU A 331 -9.06 -1.55 6.58
C LEU A 331 -10.26 -2.28 7.21
N VAL A 332 -10.03 -3.07 8.25
CA VAL A 332 -11.08 -3.77 9.01
C VAL A 332 -11.11 -3.24 10.42
N THR A 333 -11.84 -2.13 10.57
CA THR A 333 -11.72 -1.21 11.69
C THR A 333 -12.27 -1.74 13.02
N SER A 334 -12.86 -2.93 13.03
CA SER A 334 -13.25 -3.66 14.24
C SER A 334 -12.13 -4.51 14.83
N MET A 335 -11.04 -4.76 14.10
CA MET A 335 -10.00 -5.70 14.49
C MET A 335 -8.77 -5.01 15.09
N ILE A 336 -8.26 -5.61 16.17
CA ILE A 336 -7.02 -5.21 16.81
C ILE A 336 -6.12 -6.42 17.01
N ALA A 337 -4.84 -6.27 16.66
CA ALA A 337 -3.80 -7.25 16.95
C ALA A 337 -2.99 -6.79 18.17
N SER A 338 -2.45 -7.75 18.93
CA SER A 338 -1.64 -7.47 20.13
C SER A 338 -0.55 -8.51 20.32
N GLY A 339 0.65 -8.08 20.67
CA GLY A 339 1.79 -8.95 20.98
C GLY A 339 2.23 -8.81 22.43
N CYS A 340 2.70 -9.89 23.04
CA CYS A 340 3.07 -9.90 24.45
C CYS A 340 4.47 -10.48 24.70
N ASP A 341 4.90 -10.41 25.96
CA ASP A 341 6.27 -10.72 26.38
C ASP A 341 6.65 -12.21 26.28
N ASP A 342 5.66 -13.11 26.25
CA ASP A 342 5.89 -14.56 26.10
C ASP A 342 6.12 -15.00 24.64
N GLY A 343 6.05 -14.06 23.69
CA GLY A 343 6.17 -14.32 22.25
C GLY A 343 4.86 -14.70 21.56
N SER A 344 3.76 -14.81 22.30
CA SER A 344 2.45 -14.96 21.68
C SER A 344 1.89 -13.62 21.19
N PHE A 345 1.07 -13.71 20.15
CA PHE A 345 0.26 -12.59 19.69
C PHE A 345 -1.16 -13.05 19.39
N SER A 346 -2.11 -12.12 19.52
CA SER A 346 -3.53 -12.40 19.36
C SER A 346 -4.22 -11.36 18.49
N ILE A 347 -5.33 -11.76 17.88
CA ILE A 347 -6.19 -10.93 17.05
C ILE A 347 -7.58 -10.95 17.66
N ARG A 348 -8.20 -9.78 17.77
CA ARG A 348 -9.47 -9.60 18.46
C ARG A 348 -10.44 -8.75 17.65
N ASP A 349 -11.72 -9.06 17.72
CA ASP A 349 -12.81 -8.24 17.19
C ASP A 349 -13.52 -7.52 18.33
N LEU A 350 -13.44 -6.20 18.33
CA LEU A 350 -13.98 -5.34 19.39
C LEU A 350 -15.52 -5.35 19.44
N ARG A 351 -16.21 -5.68 18.34
CA ARG A 351 -17.68 -5.74 18.28
C ARG A 351 -18.26 -6.87 19.11
N LEU A 352 -17.49 -7.94 19.30
CA LEU A 352 -17.90 -9.10 20.08
C LEU A 352 -18.03 -8.77 21.57
N HIS A 353 -17.30 -7.75 22.05
CA HIS A 353 -17.42 -7.27 23.41
C HIS A 353 -18.83 -6.75 23.73
N GLU A 354 -19.43 -5.95 22.83
CA GLU A 354 -20.79 -5.43 22.99
C GLU A 354 -21.84 -6.54 23.09
N LYS A 355 -21.56 -7.68 22.45
CA LYS A 355 -22.41 -8.89 22.47
C LYS A 355 -22.13 -9.80 23.67
N ASN A 356 -21.26 -9.40 24.61
CA ASN A 356 -20.75 -10.25 25.70
C ASN A 356 -20.17 -11.59 25.22
N MET A 357 -19.57 -11.61 24.03
CA MET A 357 -18.88 -12.78 23.49
C MET A 357 -17.37 -12.65 23.67
N ASP A 358 -16.65 -13.77 23.51
CA ASP A 358 -15.18 -13.71 23.47
C ASP A 358 -14.74 -12.87 22.26
N THR A 359 -13.85 -11.93 22.51
CA THR A 359 -13.29 -11.07 21.46
C THR A 359 -12.18 -11.75 20.70
N LEU A 360 -11.61 -12.85 21.22
CA LEU A 360 -10.50 -13.57 20.62
C LEU A 360 -10.90 -14.24 19.30
N ILE A 361 -10.18 -13.88 18.25
CA ILE A 361 -10.35 -14.41 16.89
C ILE A 361 -9.25 -15.42 16.57
N ALA A 362 -8.00 -15.06 16.87
CA ALA A 362 -6.85 -15.90 16.59
C ALA A 362 -5.78 -15.69 17.67
N HIS A 363 -5.04 -16.74 17.97
CA HIS A 363 -3.93 -16.75 18.91
C HIS A 363 -2.78 -17.55 18.32
N PHE A 364 -1.57 -17.00 18.38
CA PHE A 364 -0.39 -17.56 17.74
C PHE A 364 0.75 -17.69 18.76
N GLU A 365 1.37 -18.87 18.80
CA GLU A 365 2.48 -19.21 19.73
C GLU A 365 3.74 -19.64 18.95
N TYR A 366 4.01 -18.94 17.85
CA TYR A 366 5.15 -19.22 16.99
C TYR A 366 6.46 -18.67 17.57
N HIS A 367 6.51 -17.36 17.83
CA HIS A 367 7.69 -16.70 18.40
C HIS A 367 7.92 -17.17 19.84
N LYS A 368 9.19 -17.22 20.25
CA LYS A 368 9.61 -17.81 21.54
C LYS A 368 10.16 -16.78 22.54
N LYS A 369 10.15 -15.51 22.16
CA LYS A 369 10.53 -14.36 22.99
C LYS A 369 9.60 -13.19 22.71
N ALA A 370 9.67 -12.17 23.56
CA ALA A 370 8.85 -10.98 23.52
C ALA A 370 8.61 -10.45 22.10
N ILE A 371 7.34 -10.19 21.78
CA ILE A 371 6.96 -9.49 20.57
C ILE A 371 7.32 -8.01 20.72
N THR A 372 8.14 -7.50 19.81
CA THR A 372 8.65 -6.11 19.85
C THR A 372 7.89 -5.16 18.95
N SER A 373 7.26 -5.67 17.87
CA SER A 373 6.38 -4.88 17.01
C SER A 373 5.38 -5.78 16.30
N ILE A 374 4.18 -5.24 16.09
CA ILE A 374 3.11 -5.86 15.29
C ILE A 374 2.43 -4.77 14.47
N LYS A 375 2.25 -4.98 13.16
CA LYS A 375 1.61 -4.00 12.26
C LYS A 375 0.76 -4.70 11.21
N TRP A 376 -0.51 -4.31 11.13
CA TRP A 376 -1.34 -4.60 9.96
C TRP A 376 -0.77 -3.92 8.71
N SER A 377 -0.87 -4.60 7.58
CA SER A 377 -0.59 -4.00 6.28
C SER A 377 -1.60 -2.87 6.02
N PRO A 378 -1.15 -1.69 5.58
CA PRO A 378 -2.05 -0.61 5.16
C PRO A 378 -2.67 -0.87 3.77
N HIS A 379 -2.17 -1.88 3.04
CA HIS A 379 -2.58 -2.20 1.67
C HIS A 379 -3.40 -3.49 1.58
N GLU A 380 -3.33 -4.36 2.59
CA GLU A 380 -3.99 -5.67 2.57
C GLU A 380 -4.58 -5.98 3.95
N ALA A 381 -5.91 -6.09 4.01
CA ALA A 381 -6.65 -6.15 5.27
C ALA A 381 -6.39 -7.44 6.06
N SER A 382 -6.03 -8.52 5.36
CA SER A 382 -5.79 -9.85 5.93
C SER A 382 -4.34 -10.09 6.37
N THR A 383 -3.43 -9.15 6.12
CA THR A 383 -1.99 -9.35 6.32
C THR A 383 -1.43 -8.50 7.46
N LEU A 384 -0.59 -9.10 8.30
CA LEU A 384 0.20 -8.38 9.31
C LEU A 384 1.65 -8.85 9.32
N ALA A 385 2.53 -8.00 9.84
CA ALA A 385 3.92 -8.34 10.14
C ALA A 385 4.18 -8.25 11.64
N VAL A 386 5.04 -9.14 12.15
CA VAL A 386 5.40 -9.28 13.57
C VAL A 386 6.91 -9.38 13.71
N THR A 387 7.52 -8.68 14.66
CA THR A 387 8.93 -8.88 15.06
C THR A 387 9.03 -9.34 16.50
N SER A 388 10.08 -10.10 16.80
CA SER A 388 10.37 -10.58 18.15
C SER A 388 11.85 -10.46 18.50
N GLU A 389 12.14 -10.42 19.80
CA GLU A 389 13.50 -10.53 20.34
C GLU A 389 14.19 -11.87 20.01
N ASP A 390 13.46 -12.83 19.43
CA ASP A 390 14.01 -14.05 18.86
C ASP A 390 14.74 -13.83 17.52
N HIS A 391 14.87 -12.57 17.07
CA HIS A 391 15.57 -12.15 15.86
C HIS A 391 14.85 -12.53 14.56
N GLN A 392 13.52 -12.72 14.63
CA GLN A 392 12.68 -13.00 13.48
C GLN A 392 11.67 -11.89 13.22
N LEU A 393 11.44 -11.62 11.93
CA LEU A 393 10.28 -10.88 11.43
C LEU A 393 9.42 -11.85 10.64
N THR A 394 8.15 -11.99 10.99
CA THR A 394 7.20 -12.86 10.29
C THR A 394 6.12 -12.04 9.61
N CYS A 395 5.62 -12.52 8.47
CA CYS A 395 4.40 -12.01 7.84
C CYS A 395 3.33 -13.10 7.89
N ILE A 396 2.12 -12.73 8.29
CA ILE A 396 0.99 -13.62 8.53
C ILE A 396 -0.19 -13.17 7.65
N LYS A 397 -0.85 -14.09 6.93
CA LYS A 397 -2.05 -13.85 6.12
C LYS A 397 -3.24 -14.64 6.70
N LEU A 398 -4.36 -13.98 6.93
CA LEU A 398 -5.49 -14.52 7.71
C LEU A 398 -6.73 -14.87 6.88
N LEU A 399 -6.56 -15.25 5.61
CA LEU A 399 -7.66 -15.44 4.65
C LEU A 399 -8.85 -16.21 5.27
N GLU A 400 -8.61 -17.42 5.79
CA GLU A 400 -9.65 -18.32 6.33
C GLU A 400 -10.46 -17.72 7.49
N ILE A 401 -9.83 -16.89 8.32
CA ILE A 401 -10.44 -16.33 9.53
C ILE A 401 -11.37 -15.17 9.18
N PHE A 402 -11.01 -14.41 8.14
CA PHE A 402 -11.88 -13.38 7.57
C PHE A 402 -13.16 -13.98 6.99
N CYS A 403 -13.07 -15.11 6.30
CA CYS A 403 -14.21 -15.84 5.74
C CYS A 403 -15.27 -16.18 6.80
N LEU A 404 -14.82 -16.67 7.98
CA LEU A 404 -15.69 -17.13 9.06
C LEU A 404 -16.38 -15.97 9.79
N LEU A 405 -15.67 -14.85 10.00
CA LEU A 405 -16.22 -13.69 10.71
C LEU A 405 -17.31 -12.96 9.93
N PHE A 406 -17.23 -12.93 8.60
CA PHE A 406 -18.28 -12.35 7.76
C PHE A 406 -19.57 -13.18 7.78
N ALA A 407 -19.46 -14.52 7.91
CA ALA A 407 -20.62 -15.42 7.96
C ALA A 407 -21.46 -15.23 9.23
N ASP A 408 -20.82 -15.10 10.40
CA ASP A 408 -21.51 -14.97 11.69
C ASP A 408 -22.09 -13.56 11.96
N ALA A 409 -21.51 -12.52 11.33
CA ALA A 409 -22.00 -11.15 11.48
C ALA A 409 -23.33 -10.89 10.74
N TYR A 410 -23.65 -11.68 9.71
CA TYR A 410 -24.81 -11.48 8.84
C TYR A 410 -25.56 -12.79 8.54
N PRO A 411 -26.25 -13.38 9.53
CA PRO A 411 -27.05 -14.58 9.31
C PRO A 411 -28.21 -14.27 8.33
N GLY A 412 -28.07 -14.71 7.08
CA GLY A 412 -29.10 -14.56 6.04
C GLY A 412 -28.70 -13.81 4.77
N LEU A 413 -27.45 -13.31 4.66
CA LEU A 413 -26.86 -13.04 3.34
C LEU A 413 -26.34 -14.37 2.76
N PRO A 414 -26.49 -14.63 1.45
CA PRO A 414 -25.84 -15.78 0.83
C PRO A 414 -24.33 -15.57 0.99
N THR A 415 -23.72 -16.35 1.87
CA THR A 415 -22.27 -16.58 1.92
C THR A 415 -21.86 -17.41 0.70
N PHE A 416 -22.09 -16.86 -0.49
CA PHE A 416 -21.62 -17.44 -1.74
C PHE A 416 -20.32 -16.72 -2.12
N ARG A 417 -19.26 -17.51 -2.38
CA ARG A 417 -17.93 -17.17 -2.94
C ARG A 417 -16.72 -16.99 -2.04
N ILE A 418 -16.82 -17.06 -0.71
CA ILE A 418 -15.61 -17.26 0.11
C ILE A 418 -15.51 -18.71 0.62
N TRP A 419 -16.65 -19.41 0.73
CA TRP A 419 -16.70 -20.82 1.10
C TRP A 419 -16.52 -21.79 -0.09
N ASP A 420 -16.84 -21.39 -1.33
CA ASP A 420 -16.83 -22.30 -2.50
C ASP A 420 -15.44 -22.51 -3.14
N LEU A 421 -14.45 -21.66 -2.86
CA LEU A 421 -13.09 -21.82 -3.40
C LEU A 421 -12.14 -22.59 -2.47
N ALA A 422 -12.51 -22.75 -1.19
CA ALA A 422 -11.81 -23.62 -0.24
C ALA A 422 -12.38 -25.07 -0.24
N LEU A 423 -13.61 -25.26 -0.71
CA LEU A 423 -14.28 -26.56 -0.82
C LEU A 423 -14.53 -26.95 -2.28
N GLY A 424 -13.49 -26.84 -3.10
CA GLY A 424 -13.40 -27.54 -4.39
C GLY A 424 -12.63 -28.85 -4.30
N ARG A 425 -12.36 -29.36 -3.08
CA ARG A 425 -11.67 -30.63 -2.86
C ARG A 425 -12.48 -31.48 -1.89
N ASP A 426 -12.88 -32.64 -2.34
CA ASP A 426 -13.45 -33.66 -1.47
C ASP A 426 -12.37 -34.17 -0.48
N ALA A 427 -12.79 -34.91 0.55
CA ALA A 427 -11.87 -35.37 1.61
C ALA A 427 -10.68 -36.20 1.09
N GLU A 428 -10.82 -36.79 -0.12
CA GLU A 428 -9.75 -37.47 -0.84
C GLU A 428 -8.79 -36.46 -1.51
N GLU A 429 -9.29 -35.43 -2.21
CA GLU A 429 -8.45 -34.38 -2.80
C GLU A 429 -7.78 -33.46 -1.76
N GLU A 430 -8.39 -33.25 -0.59
CA GLU A 430 -7.77 -32.54 0.54
C GLU A 430 -6.66 -33.39 1.17
N ALA A 431 -6.85 -34.71 1.25
CA ALA A 431 -5.82 -35.64 1.69
C ALA A 431 -4.69 -35.76 0.65
N GLU A 432 -5.00 -35.77 -0.65
CA GLU A 432 -4.00 -35.73 -1.72
C GLU A 432 -3.26 -34.41 -1.80
N PHE A 433 -3.92 -33.27 -1.56
CA PHE A 433 -3.25 -31.97 -1.50
C PHE A 433 -2.38 -31.84 -0.25
N ARG A 434 -2.83 -32.32 0.92
CA ARG A 434 -2.00 -32.42 2.14
C ARG A 434 -0.85 -33.40 1.94
N ALA A 435 -1.05 -34.50 1.20
CA ALA A 435 0.00 -35.44 0.83
C ALA A 435 1.01 -34.82 -0.17
N LYS A 436 0.53 -34.10 -1.19
CA LYS A 436 1.37 -33.36 -2.16
C LYS A 436 2.11 -32.19 -1.52
N MET A 437 1.51 -31.46 -0.58
CA MET A 437 2.20 -30.44 0.22
C MET A 437 3.20 -31.06 1.19
N LYS A 438 2.93 -32.24 1.76
CA LYS A 438 3.91 -33.02 2.53
C LYS A 438 5.05 -33.57 1.66
N GLU A 439 4.81 -33.85 0.37
CA GLU A 439 5.83 -34.29 -0.59
C GLU A 439 6.67 -33.13 -1.15
N GLN A 440 6.10 -31.94 -1.32
CA GLN A 440 6.77 -30.76 -1.88
C GLN A 440 7.39 -29.81 -0.83
N ALA A 441 6.96 -29.91 0.43
CA ALA A 441 7.56 -29.16 1.52
C ALA A 441 8.09 -30.12 2.58
N ASN A 442 9.41 -30.16 2.74
CA ASN A 442 10.06 -30.50 4.01
C ASN A 442 9.74 -29.41 5.07
N ALA A 443 8.47 -29.00 5.20
CA ALA A 443 8.02 -28.05 6.19
C ALA A 443 7.84 -28.79 7.53
N PRO A 444 8.47 -28.32 8.62
CA PRO A 444 8.23 -28.89 9.95
C PRO A 444 6.74 -28.84 10.31
N ASP A 445 6.25 -29.88 10.99
CA ASP A 445 4.84 -30.01 11.43
C ASP A 445 4.39 -28.85 12.39
N ASP A 446 5.32 -28.00 12.85
CA ASP A 446 5.10 -26.94 13.85
C ASP A 446 4.86 -25.52 13.26
N LEU A 447 4.76 -25.35 11.94
CA LEU A 447 4.55 -24.02 11.33
C LEU A 447 3.06 -23.70 11.17
N PRO A 448 2.58 -22.53 11.65
CA PRO A 448 1.18 -22.16 11.48
C PRO A 448 0.86 -21.94 9.99
N PRO A 449 -0.28 -22.42 9.48
CA PRO A 449 -0.63 -22.34 8.05
C PRO A 449 -0.80 -20.89 7.56
N GLN A 450 -1.06 -19.95 8.47
CA GLN A 450 -1.18 -18.52 8.19
C GLN A 450 0.18 -17.84 7.98
N LEU A 451 1.30 -18.50 8.29
CA LEU A 451 2.65 -17.94 8.15
C LEU A 451 3.06 -17.87 6.68
N LEU A 452 3.18 -16.65 6.17
CA LEU A 452 3.49 -16.37 4.77
C LEU A 452 5.00 -16.20 4.54
N PHE A 453 5.70 -15.54 5.46
CA PHE A 453 7.12 -15.22 5.29
C PHE A 453 7.86 -15.11 6.63
N VAL A 454 9.16 -15.44 6.63
CA VAL A 454 10.05 -15.31 7.80
C VAL A 454 11.36 -14.65 7.37
N HIS A 455 11.55 -13.39 7.72
CA HIS A 455 12.84 -12.71 7.62
C HIS A 455 13.68 -12.97 8.87
N GLN A 456 14.96 -13.29 8.66
CA GLN A 456 15.96 -13.53 9.69
C GLN A 456 17.30 -12.95 9.26
N GLY A 457 18.25 -12.82 10.18
CA GLY A 457 19.59 -12.29 9.92
C GLY A 457 19.81 -10.87 10.47
N GLN A 458 18.73 -10.16 10.84
CA GLN A 458 18.79 -8.93 11.63
C GLN A 458 18.78 -9.26 13.12
N LYS A 459 19.63 -8.59 13.91
CA LYS A 459 19.76 -8.86 15.36
C LYS A 459 18.93 -7.91 16.18
N ASP A 460 18.28 -8.46 17.20
CA ASP A 460 17.54 -7.73 18.24
C ASP A 460 16.57 -6.69 17.65
N LEU A 461 15.61 -7.19 16.85
CA LEU A 461 14.59 -6.39 16.18
C LEU A 461 13.75 -5.59 17.19
N LYS A 462 13.65 -4.27 16.99
CA LYS A 462 12.94 -3.36 17.91
C LYS A 462 11.61 -2.87 17.36
N GLU A 463 11.57 -2.49 16.09
CA GLU A 463 10.35 -1.96 15.47
C GLU A 463 10.29 -2.30 13.98
N LEU A 464 9.09 -2.45 13.44
CA LEU A 464 8.82 -2.59 12.01
C LEU A 464 7.72 -1.64 11.55
N HIS A 465 7.79 -1.22 10.28
CA HIS A 465 6.70 -0.52 9.59
C HIS A 465 6.58 -0.97 8.14
N TRP A 466 5.33 -1.12 7.70
CA TRP A 466 5.01 -1.20 6.27
C TRP A 466 5.14 0.18 5.63
N HIS A 467 5.69 0.25 4.42
CA HIS A 467 5.73 1.50 3.68
C HIS A 467 4.31 1.91 3.26
N PRO A 468 3.79 3.07 3.69
CA PRO A 468 2.40 3.46 3.45
C PRO A 468 2.09 3.79 1.99
N GLN A 469 3.11 3.99 1.15
CA GLN A 469 2.98 4.34 -0.28
C GLN A 469 3.70 3.36 -1.24
N ILE A 470 4.33 2.30 -0.73
CA ILE A 470 4.99 1.27 -1.55
C ILE A 470 4.47 -0.06 -1.03
N PRO A 471 3.58 -0.74 -1.77
CA PRO A 471 3.08 -2.04 -1.35
C PRO A 471 4.22 -3.03 -1.14
N SER A 472 4.01 -3.99 -0.23
CA SER A 472 4.97 -5.07 0.08
C SER A 472 6.31 -4.65 0.71
N MET A 473 6.64 -3.37 0.74
CA MET A 473 7.88 -2.88 1.36
C MET A 473 7.74 -2.79 2.88
N ILE A 474 8.64 -3.45 3.57
CA ILE A 474 8.76 -3.46 5.03
C ILE A 474 10.12 -2.88 5.40
N ILE A 475 10.13 -2.03 6.42
CA ILE A 475 11.35 -1.53 7.05
C ILE A 475 11.35 -2.05 8.48
N SER A 476 12.51 -2.47 8.97
CA SER A 476 12.73 -2.89 10.36
C SER A 476 14.00 -2.32 10.93
N THR A 477 14.02 -2.02 12.22
CA THR A 477 15.20 -1.58 12.98
C THR A 477 15.60 -2.63 14.02
N GLY A 478 16.90 -2.73 14.30
CA GLY A 478 17.48 -3.63 15.29
C GLY A 478 18.83 -3.14 15.79
N ALA A 479 19.54 -3.97 16.55
CA ALA A 479 20.86 -3.61 17.11
C ALA A 479 21.93 -3.37 16.03
N ASP A 480 21.80 -3.97 14.86
CA ASP A 480 22.71 -3.85 13.72
C ASP A 480 22.29 -2.79 12.68
N GLY A 481 21.20 -2.06 12.92
CA GLY A 481 20.71 -0.98 12.06
C GLY A 481 19.35 -1.30 11.45
N PHE A 482 19.14 -0.85 10.21
CA PHE A 482 17.88 -0.96 9.50
C PHE A 482 17.96 -1.99 8.38
N ASN A 483 16.88 -2.71 8.12
CA ASN A 483 16.66 -3.45 6.89
C ASN A 483 15.47 -2.86 6.14
N VAL A 484 15.61 -2.75 4.82
CA VAL A 484 14.51 -2.51 3.88
C VAL A 484 14.36 -3.76 3.04
N LEU A 485 13.17 -4.35 3.08
CA LEU A 485 12.89 -5.62 2.42
C LEU A 485 11.54 -5.61 1.70
N MET A 486 11.47 -6.33 0.60
CA MET A 486 10.26 -6.64 -0.15
C MET A 486 10.26 -8.15 -0.41
N PRO A 487 9.47 -8.93 0.33
CA PRO A 487 9.38 -10.38 0.12
C PRO A 487 8.80 -10.67 -1.26
N SER A 488 9.34 -11.66 -1.98
CA SER A 488 8.88 -12.00 -3.34
C SER A 488 7.51 -12.69 -3.39
N ASN A 489 7.08 -13.27 -2.27
CA ASN A 489 5.80 -13.99 -2.14
C ASN A 489 4.71 -13.20 -1.42
N ILE A 490 4.98 -11.93 -1.11
CA ILE A 490 3.98 -10.98 -0.64
C ILE A 490 3.82 -9.97 -1.77
N ASP A 491 3.52 -10.43 -2.98
CA ASP A 491 3.28 -9.53 -4.10
C ASP A 491 1.81 -9.10 -4.10
N THR A 492 1.57 -7.83 -3.76
CA THR A 492 0.32 -7.14 -4.11
C THR A 492 0.40 -6.51 -5.50
N THR A 493 1.55 -6.59 -6.16
CA THR A 493 1.82 -6.01 -7.48
C THR A 493 2.93 -6.78 -8.19
N ILE A 494 2.57 -7.62 -9.17
CA ILE A 494 3.26 -8.04 -10.42
C ILE A 494 2.85 -9.49 -10.77
N PRO A 495 2.11 -9.75 -11.87
CA PRO A 495 2.05 -11.08 -12.47
C PRO A 495 3.34 -11.39 -13.23
N GLY A 496 3.85 -12.62 -13.05
CA GLY A 496 4.77 -13.23 -14.01
C GLY A 496 4.08 -13.52 -15.35
N ASP A 497 4.85 -13.38 -16.43
CA ASP A 497 4.70 -13.96 -17.76
C ASP A 497 3.27 -14.20 -18.31
N CYS A 498 2.71 -13.18 -18.97
CA CYS A 498 1.70 -13.39 -20.00
C CYS A 498 2.36 -13.25 -21.39
N ASN A 499 2.95 -14.35 -21.85
CA ASN A 499 3.37 -14.52 -23.24
C ASN A 499 2.15 -14.89 -24.07
N SER A 500 1.38 -13.89 -24.53
CA SER A 500 0.43 -14.03 -25.63
C SER A 500 0.61 -12.88 -26.61
N GLY A 501 1.20 -13.20 -27.76
CA GLY A 501 1.58 -12.25 -28.78
C GLY A 501 0.41 -11.37 -29.24
N ILE A 502 0.54 -10.06 -29.02
CA ILE A 502 -0.21 -9.03 -29.72
C ILE A 502 0.81 -8.01 -30.21
N HIS A 503 0.98 -7.95 -31.53
CA HIS A 503 1.86 -6.99 -32.20
C HIS A 503 1.38 -5.55 -31.93
N LEU A 504 2.14 -4.78 -31.13
CA LEU A 504 2.01 -3.33 -31.05
C LEU A 504 2.85 -2.69 -32.16
N TRP A 505 2.22 -1.78 -32.91
CA TRP A 505 2.81 -0.99 -33.98
C TRP A 505 3.60 0.19 -33.36
N GLU A 506 4.90 0.31 -33.65
CA GLU A 506 5.68 1.51 -33.32
C GLU A 506 5.47 2.60 -34.39
N PRO A 507 5.20 3.88 -34.02
CA PRO A 507 5.31 4.98 -34.97
C PRO A 507 6.77 5.44 -35.04
N THR A 508 7.35 5.28 -36.22
CA THR A 508 8.67 5.79 -36.57
C THR A 508 8.71 7.33 -36.55
N SER A 509 9.83 7.85 -36.04
CA SER A 509 10.22 9.25 -36.14
C SER A 509 10.31 9.72 -37.58
N SER A 510 9.64 10.83 -37.94
CA SER A 510 10.23 11.90 -38.75
C SER A 510 9.23 13.03 -39.04
N ASN A 511 9.76 14.25 -38.98
CA ASN A 511 9.25 15.49 -39.56
C ASN A 511 7.89 15.99 -39.07
N TRP A 512 7.88 17.06 -38.28
CA TRP A 512 7.20 18.32 -38.66
C TRP A 512 7.89 19.50 -37.97
N ASN A 513 8.63 20.24 -38.79
CA ASN A 513 9.08 21.59 -38.54
C ASN A 513 7.94 22.52 -38.97
N VAL A 514 7.46 23.41 -38.11
CA VAL A 514 6.65 24.57 -38.51
C VAL A 514 6.85 25.72 -37.54
N ASP A 515 7.58 26.71 -38.03
CA ASP A 515 7.62 28.08 -37.53
C ASP A 515 6.22 28.72 -37.59
N ALA A 516 5.81 29.38 -36.50
CA ALA A 516 4.90 30.53 -36.57
C ALA A 516 5.14 31.49 -35.39
N ASN A 517 5.56 32.70 -35.76
CA ASN A 517 5.92 33.85 -34.93
C ASN A 517 4.73 34.45 -34.13
N PRO A 518 5.00 35.34 -33.16
CA PRO A 518 4.09 35.71 -32.08
C PRO A 518 3.16 36.88 -32.42
N LEU A 519 1.98 36.90 -31.81
CA LEU A 519 1.16 38.10 -31.68
C LEU A 519 1.04 38.50 -30.21
N VAL A 520 1.65 39.65 -29.91
CA VAL A 520 1.64 40.33 -28.63
C VAL A 520 0.28 40.98 -28.39
N GLY A 521 -0.34 40.69 -27.25
CA GLY A 521 -1.50 41.39 -26.71
C GLY A 521 -1.48 41.31 -25.18
N HIS A 522 -1.29 42.45 -24.53
CA HIS A 522 -0.98 42.60 -23.11
C HIS A 522 -1.93 41.90 -22.14
N SER A 523 -1.38 41.05 -21.26
CA SER A 523 -1.96 40.75 -19.95
C SER A 523 -0.84 40.76 -18.90
N LYS A 524 -1.21 41.24 -17.71
CA LYS A 524 -0.32 41.63 -16.60
C LYS A 524 0.51 40.45 -16.06
N SER A 525 1.70 40.77 -15.58
CA SER A 525 2.67 39.86 -14.97
C SER A 525 2.08 39.02 -13.84
N VAL A 526 2.49 37.75 -13.81
CA VAL A 526 2.07 36.68 -12.89
C VAL A 526 2.63 36.85 -11.46
N GLU A 527 3.27 37.98 -11.15
CA GLU A 527 4.01 38.18 -9.90
C GLU A 527 3.22 38.90 -8.78
N ASP A 528 2.01 39.39 -9.03
CA ASP A 528 1.22 40.15 -8.04
C ASP A 528 0.04 39.38 -7.39
N LEU A 529 -0.07 38.06 -7.55
CA LEU A 529 -1.12 37.23 -6.93
C LEU A 529 -0.67 36.41 -5.69
N GLN A 530 0.55 36.61 -5.19
CA GLN A 530 1.09 35.89 -4.03
C GLN A 530 0.84 36.57 -2.66
N ALA A 531 -0.26 37.30 -2.49
CA ALA A 531 -0.61 37.89 -1.20
C ALA A 531 -2.10 37.81 -0.87
N SER A 532 -2.61 36.59 -0.68
CA SER A 532 -3.71 36.35 0.27
C SER A 532 -3.86 34.85 0.55
N SER A 533 -3.58 34.46 1.79
CA SER A 533 -4.11 33.30 2.52
C SER A 533 -4.98 32.29 1.75
N GLY A 534 -4.48 31.08 1.54
CA GLY A 534 -5.30 29.95 1.10
C GLY A 534 -4.57 28.62 1.28
N ARG A 535 -5.04 27.81 2.24
CA ARG A 535 -4.61 26.41 2.43
C ARG A 535 -4.73 25.65 1.10
N THR A 536 -3.61 25.17 0.57
CA THR A 536 -3.61 24.11 -0.45
C THR A 536 -4.02 22.80 0.24
N LEU A 537 -5.29 22.42 0.10
CA LEU A 537 -5.74 21.07 0.43
C LEU A 537 -5.18 20.13 -0.64
N ASN A 538 -4.32 19.20 -0.23
CA ASN A 538 -3.74 18.18 -1.09
C ASN A 538 -4.85 17.22 -1.57
N THR A 539 -4.89 17.00 -2.89
CA THR A 539 -5.98 16.38 -3.68
C THR A 539 -6.13 14.87 -3.54
N ALA A 540 -5.36 14.22 -2.67
CA ALA A 540 -5.20 12.76 -2.67
C ALA A 540 -5.43 12.13 -1.28
N GLN A 541 -5.87 12.92 -0.31
CA GLN A 541 -6.46 12.43 0.92
C GLN A 541 -7.82 13.12 1.05
N ILE A 542 -8.88 12.32 1.05
CA ILE A 542 -10.18 12.73 1.56
C ILE A 542 -10.20 12.21 3.01
N PRO A 543 -9.59 12.91 3.99
CA PRO A 543 -9.48 12.40 5.36
C PRO A 543 -10.83 12.24 6.06
N LEU A 544 -11.91 12.79 5.47
CA LEU A 544 -13.26 12.80 6.03
C LEU A 544 -14.26 12.15 5.07
N VAL A 545 -14.00 10.92 4.63
CA VAL A 545 -15.01 10.12 3.93
C VAL A 545 -16.10 9.75 4.94
N ALA A 546 -17.35 10.10 4.65
CA ALA A 546 -18.47 9.64 5.46
C ALA A 546 -18.68 8.13 5.24
N SER A 547 -19.07 7.41 6.29
CA SER A 547 -19.39 5.98 6.22
C SER A 547 -20.86 5.73 6.56
N HIS A 548 -21.42 4.67 5.99
CA HIS A 548 -22.77 4.21 6.31
C HIS A 548 -22.85 2.68 6.10
N PRO A 549 -23.51 1.89 6.96
CA PRO A 549 -23.54 0.42 6.86
C PRO A 549 -24.17 -0.17 5.58
N GLN A 550 -24.80 0.67 4.76
CA GLN A 550 -25.45 0.30 3.50
C GLN A 550 -24.71 0.90 2.29
N VAL A 551 -23.51 1.41 2.50
CA VAL A 551 -22.68 2.06 1.49
C VAL A 551 -21.30 1.47 1.59
N TYR A 552 -20.80 0.98 0.48
CA TYR A 552 -19.48 0.38 0.41
C TYR A 552 -18.40 1.43 0.67
N GLU A 553 -17.41 1.09 1.49
CA GLU A 553 -16.28 1.99 1.77
C GLU A 553 -15.37 2.07 0.54
N PRO A 554 -14.68 3.20 0.29
CA PRO A 554 -13.75 3.26 -0.83
C PRO A 554 -12.65 2.20 -0.66
N CYS A 555 -12.49 1.33 -1.66
CA CYS A 555 -11.40 0.36 -1.73
C CYS A 555 -10.65 0.49 -3.06
N ASP A 556 -10.00 -0.58 -3.50
CA ASP A 556 -9.11 -0.62 -4.67
C ASP A 556 -9.74 -0.08 -5.96
N ASP A 557 -11.05 -0.24 -6.16
CA ASP A 557 -11.80 0.26 -7.31
C ASP A 557 -11.87 1.80 -7.35
N SER A 558 -12.24 2.38 -6.21
CA SER A 558 -12.35 3.80 -5.97
C SER A 558 -10.96 4.45 -6.03
N PHE A 559 -9.95 3.77 -5.50
CA PHE A 559 -8.56 4.22 -5.56
C PHE A 559 -8.00 4.14 -6.98
N ALA A 560 -8.28 3.05 -7.72
CA ALA A 560 -7.84 2.89 -9.09
C ALA A 560 -8.43 3.99 -10.00
N LEU A 561 -9.72 4.33 -9.84
CA LEU A 561 -10.34 5.44 -10.56
C LEU A 561 -9.66 6.77 -10.27
N VAL A 562 -9.40 7.07 -8.99
CA VAL A 562 -8.74 8.33 -8.62
C VAL A 562 -7.30 8.38 -9.13
N ASP A 563 -6.58 7.26 -9.11
CA ASP A 563 -5.22 7.19 -9.65
C ASP A 563 -5.20 7.37 -11.17
N ALA A 564 -6.15 6.81 -11.91
CA ALA A 564 -6.31 7.03 -13.34
C ALA A 564 -6.67 8.50 -13.67
N LEU A 565 -7.49 9.15 -12.84
CA LEU A 565 -7.78 10.58 -12.99
C LEU A 565 -6.53 11.43 -12.68
N LEU A 566 -5.73 11.03 -11.69
CA LEU A 566 -4.49 11.71 -11.33
C LEU A 566 -3.42 11.57 -12.42
N SER A 567 -3.28 10.40 -13.04
CA SER A 567 -2.36 10.20 -14.17
C SER A 567 -2.74 11.08 -15.36
N ASP A 568 -4.03 11.33 -15.56
CA ASP A 568 -4.56 12.21 -16.61
C ASP A 568 -4.76 13.67 -16.17
N LYS A 569 -4.28 14.06 -14.99
CA LYS A 569 -4.53 15.40 -14.42
C LYS A 569 -4.14 16.53 -15.37
N ALA A 570 -2.99 16.44 -16.03
CA ALA A 570 -2.52 17.49 -16.93
C ALA A 570 -3.46 17.67 -18.13
N GLN A 571 -3.94 16.56 -18.71
CA GLN A 571 -4.87 16.60 -19.83
C GLN A 571 -6.27 17.03 -19.37
N LEU A 572 -6.72 16.64 -18.17
CA LEU A 572 -7.98 17.10 -17.58
C LEU A 572 -7.98 18.62 -17.30
N LEU A 573 -6.86 19.17 -16.81
CA LEU A 573 -6.70 20.62 -16.63
C LEU A 573 -6.70 21.35 -17.97
N THR A 574 -6.13 20.74 -19.01
CA THR A 574 -6.17 21.28 -20.38
C THR A 574 -7.58 21.20 -20.98
N LEU A 575 -8.32 20.14 -20.68
CA LEU A 575 -9.70 19.95 -21.09
C LEU A 575 -10.64 21.00 -20.50
N GLN A 576 -10.31 21.60 -19.34
CA GLN A 576 -11.16 22.59 -18.66
C GLN A 576 -12.65 22.20 -18.64
N PRO A 577 -13.00 21.04 -18.05
CA PRO A 577 -14.37 20.53 -18.11
C PRO A 577 -15.34 21.50 -17.42
N ARG A 578 -16.48 21.76 -18.06
CA ARG A 578 -17.56 22.60 -17.49
C ARG A 578 -18.48 21.78 -16.60
N LEU A 579 -18.69 20.51 -16.95
CA LEU A 579 -19.56 19.60 -16.21
C LEU A 579 -18.90 18.23 -16.08
N CYS A 580 -18.71 17.79 -14.84
CA CYS A 580 -18.24 16.47 -14.47
C CYS A 580 -19.37 15.68 -13.80
N MET A 581 -19.43 14.38 -14.04
CA MET A 581 -20.44 13.50 -13.46
C MET A 581 -19.84 12.19 -12.96
N GLU A 582 -20.25 11.75 -11.76
CA GLU A 582 -20.01 10.38 -11.29
C GLU A 582 -21.33 9.60 -11.33
N ILE A 583 -21.30 8.37 -11.86
CA ILE A 583 -22.40 7.41 -11.82
C ILE A 583 -21.99 6.25 -10.90
N GLY A 584 -22.80 5.98 -9.87
CA GLY A 584 -22.47 5.00 -8.83
C GLY A 584 -21.58 5.58 -7.73
N CYS A 585 -21.95 6.76 -7.20
CA CYS A 585 -21.02 7.53 -6.37
C CYS A 585 -20.70 6.94 -4.99
N GLY A 586 -21.50 6.02 -4.45
CA GLY A 586 -21.18 5.28 -3.23
C GLY A 586 -20.85 6.19 -2.03
N SER A 587 -19.59 6.17 -1.61
CA SER A 587 -19.06 6.98 -0.49
C SER A 587 -18.77 8.45 -0.87
N GLY A 588 -18.81 8.76 -2.16
CA GLY A 588 -18.49 10.07 -2.73
C GLY A 588 -17.00 10.33 -2.89
N TYR A 589 -16.15 9.31 -2.71
CA TYR A 589 -14.69 9.44 -2.76
C TYR A 589 -14.20 9.93 -4.11
N VAL A 590 -14.70 9.38 -5.21
CA VAL A 590 -14.19 9.69 -6.56
C VAL A 590 -14.66 11.07 -7.02
N ILE A 591 -15.95 11.42 -6.94
CA ILE A 591 -16.43 12.77 -7.31
C ILE A 591 -15.80 13.86 -6.45
N THR A 592 -15.60 13.61 -5.15
CA THR A 592 -14.95 14.56 -4.26
C THR A 592 -13.49 14.74 -4.65
N SER A 593 -12.78 13.65 -4.99
CA SER A 593 -11.38 13.71 -5.45
C SER A 593 -11.25 14.50 -6.75
N LEU A 594 -12.12 14.23 -7.72
CA LEU A 594 -12.18 14.96 -8.99
C LEU A 594 -12.47 16.45 -8.77
N ALA A 595 -13.39 16.78 -7.87
CA ALA A 595 -13.71 18.17 -7.55
C ALA A 595 -12.55 18.93 -6.89
N ILE A 596 -11.85 18.30 -5.95
CA ILE A 596 -10.67 18.90 -5.33
C ILE A 596 -9.54 19.05 -6.37
N MET A 597 -9.35 18.06 -7.24
CA MET A 597 -8.33 18.08 -8.31
C MET A 597 -8.53 19.26 -9.28
N LEU A 598 -9.76 19.46 -9.73
CA LEU A 598 -10.10 20.48 -10.72
C LEU A 598 -10.33 21.87 -10.12
N ARG A 599 -10.34 22.01 -8.79
CA ARG A 599 -10.47 23.30 -8.09
C ARG A 599 -9.45 24.35 -8.54
N GLN A 600 -8.29 23.92 -9.03
CA GLN A 600 -7.23 24.79 -9.57
C GLN A 600 -7.69 25.59 -10.79
N LEU A 601 -8.73 25.14 -11.51
CA LEU A 601 -9.33 25.83 -12.65
C LEU A 601 -10.25 27.00 -12.25
N GLY A 602 -10.52 27.19 -10.95
CA GLY A 602 -11.47 28.20 -10.45
C GLY A 602 -12.92 27.69 -10.39
N SER A 603 -13.88 28.60 -10.24
CA SER A 603 -15.30 28.27 -9.98
C SER A 603 -16.12 27.85 -11.22
N GLY A 604 -15.46 27.39 -12.29
CA GLY A 604 -16.10 27.16 -13.59
C GLY A 604 -16.71 25.76 -13.77
N THR A 605 -16.20 24.75 -13.06
CA THR A 605 -16.64 23.35 -13.21
C THR A 605 -17.79 23.04 -12.25
N GLN A 606 -18.85 22.42 -12.79
CA GLN A 606 -19.97 21.88 -12.03
C GLN A 606 -19.86 20.37 -11.90
N TYR A 607 -20.41 19.81 -10.82
CA TYR A 607 -20.31 18.40 -10.48
C TYR A 607 -21.70 17.82 -10.24
N ILE A 608 -21.99 16.66 -10.81
CA ILE A 608 -23.18 15.86 -10.53
C ILE A 608 -22.73 14.48 -10.05
N ALA A 609 -23.43 13.91 -9.07
CA ALA A 609 -23.20 12.53 -8.63
C ALA A 609 -24.54 11.80 -8.57
N THR A 610 -24.63 10.62 -9.18
CA THR A 610 -25.82 9.77 -9.11
C THR A 610 -25.55 8.46 -8.43
N ASP A 611 -26.55 7.97 -7.72
CA ASP A 611 -26.58 6.62 -7.16
C ASP A 611 -28.02 6.15 -7.04
N ILE A 612 -28.27 4.85 -7.23
CA ILE A 612 -29.61 4.29 -7.02
C ILE A 612 -29.95 4.19 -5.52
N ASN A 613 -28.91 4.08 -4.67
CA ASN A 613 -29.05 3.94 -3.23
C ASN A 613 -29.11 5.32 -2.55
N GLN A 614 -30.24 5.60 -1.89
CA GLN A 614 -30.43 6.86 -1.18
C GLN A 614 -29.42 7.07 -0.03
N TYR A 615 -28.92 5.99 0.58
CA TYR A 615 -27.87 6.10 1.60
C TYR A 615 -26.54 6.55 0.99
N ALA A 616 -26.17 6.04 -0.18
CA ALA A 616 -24.97 6.47 -0.91
C ALA A 616 -25.07 7.96 -1.29
N ALA A 617 -26.22 8.41 -1.81
CA ALA A 617 -26.43 9.82 -2.09
C ALA A 617 -26.24 10.73 -0.85
N LYS A 618 -26.72 10.30 0.33
CA LYS A 618 -26.50 11.05 1.59
C LYS A 618 -25.05 11.01 2.05
N THR A 619 -24.39 9.86 1.94
CA THR A 619 -22.98 9.68 2.29
C THR A 619 -22.08 10.56 1.41
N THR A 620 -22.28 10.53 0.09
CA THR A 620 -21.60 11.41 -0.86
C THR A 620 -21.79 12.88 -0.50
N GLN A 621 -23.01 13.30 -0.15
CA GLN A 621 -23.27 14.69 0.26
C GLN A 621 -22.51 15.08 1.55
N ALA A 622 -22.40 14.17 2.51
CA ALA A 622 -21.63 14.38 3.72
C ALA A 622 -20.12 14.47 3.44
N THR A 623 -19.58 13.58 2.58
CA THR A 623 -18.18 13.60 2.12
C THR A 623 -17.85 14.91 1.40
N LEU A 624 -18.68 15.36 0.46
CA LEU A 624 -18.51 16.63 -0.25
C LEU A 624 -18.49 17.83 0.73
N LYS A 625 -19.45 17.87 1.67
CA LYS A 625 -19.56 18.92 2.68
C LYS A 625 -18.33 18.97 3.58
N ALA A 626 -17.79 17.82 3.98
CA ALA A 626 -16.59 17.75 4.82
C ALA A 626 -15.35 18.35 4.14
N HIS A 627 -15.32 18.40 2.81
CA HIS A 627 -14.21 18.92 2.01
C HIS A 627 -14.46 20.31 1.42
N GLY A 628 -15.61 20.92 1.72
CA GLY A 628 -15.98 22.25 1.23
C GLY A 628 -16.11 22.31 -0.30
N VAL A 629 -16.48 21.19 -0.93
CA VAL A 629 -16.81 21.09 -2.35
C VAL A 629 -18.31 20.84 -2.51
N HIS A 630 -18.83 21.15 -3.70
CA HIS A 630 -20.26 21.03 -3.98
C HIS A 630 -20.48 20.23 -5.27
N ALA A 631 -21.40 19.28 -5.20
CA ALA A 631 -21.96 18.58 -6.34
C ALA A 631 -23.48 18.42 -6.13
N ASP A 632 -24.23 18.38 -7.21
CA ASP A 632 -25.64 17.98 -7.18
C ASP A 632 -25.73 16.47 -7.07
N VAL A 633 -26.09 15.97 -5.89
CA VAL A 633 -26.21 14.53 -5.62
C VAL A 633 -27.65 14.08 -5.79
N ILE A 634 -27.90 13.14 -6.71
CA ILE A 634 -29.25 12.75 -7.14
C ILE A 634 -29.41 11.23 -6.97
N ALA A 635 -30.40 10.82 -6.16
CA ALA A 635 -30.76 9.41 -6.04
C ALA A 635 -31.60 8.98 -7.26
N THR A 636 -30.99 8.30 -8.23
CA THR A 636 -31.63 7.86 -9.48
C THR A 636 -30.94 6.62 -10.06
N ASP A 637 -31.64 5.89 -10.93
CA ASP A 637 -31.09 4.76 -11.68
C ASP A 637 -30.23 5.27 -12.85
N ILE A 638 -28.91 5.10 -12.76
CA ILE A 638 -27.90 5.61 -13.71
C ILE A 638 -28.04 7.13 -13.92
N VAL A 639 -28.78 7.53 -14.95
CA VAL A 639 -29.07 8.92 -15.35
C VAL A 639 -30.55 9.15 -15.60
N SER A 640 -31.43 8.29 -15.07
CA SER A 640 -32.87 8.34 -15.34
C SER A 640 -33.48 9.69 -14.99
N GLY A 641 -34.15 10.31 -15.95
CA GLY A 641 -34.76 11.64 -15.84
C GLY A 641 -33.80 12.79 -16.13
N LEU A 642 -32.51 12.52 -16.37
CA LEU A 642 -31.48 13.51 -16.68
C LEU A 642 -31.03 13.45 -18.15
N GLU A 643 -31.32 12.37 -18.87
CA GLU A 643 -30.76 12.07 -20.20
C GLU A 643 -30.97 13.22 -21.18
N LYS A 644 -32.23 13.68 -21.31
CA LYS A 644 -32.56 14.79 -22.22
C LYS A 644 -31.97 16.13 -21.78
N ARG A 645 -31.75 16.32 -20.49
CA ARG A 645 -31.23 17.57 -19.93
C ARG A 645 -29.71 17.66 -20.02
N LEU A 646 -29.03 16.50 -19.99
CA LEU A 646 -27.58 16.40 -20.01
C LEU A 646 -27.03 15.97 -21.38
N ALA A 647 -27.89 15.77 -22.38
CA ALA A 647 -27.50 15.33 -23.72
C ALA A 647 -26.36 16.19 -24.31
N GLY A 648 -25.21 15.57 -24.57
CA GLY A 648 -24.01 16.23 -25.08
C GLY A 648 -23.39 17.30 -24.18
N MET A 649 -23.72 17.33 -22.88
CA MET A 649 -23.28 18.40 -21.97
C MET A 649 -22.15 18.00 -21.02
N VAL A 650 -21.95 16.71 -20.75
CA VAL A 650 -21.02 16.24 -19.72
C VAL A 650 -19.62 16.04 -20.32
N ASP A 651 -18.63 16.74 -19.81
CA ASP A 651 -17.25 16.72 -20.34
C ASP A 651 -16.39 15.61 -19.71
N VAL A 652 -16.70 15.20 -18.48
CA VAL A 652 -16.03 14.06 -17.84
C VAL A 652 -17.07 13.22 -17.11
N VAL A 653 -17.19 11.95 -17.46
CA VAL A 653 -18.01 10.97 -16.75
C VAL A 653 -17.06 9.96 -16.09
N VAL A 654 -17.31 9.68 -14.82
CA VAL A 654 -16.63 8.61 -14.07
C VAL A 654 -17.67 7.60 -13.63
N VAL A 655 -17.41 6.32 -13.83
CA VAL A 655 -18.36 5.25 -13.54
C VAL A 655 -17.68 4.19 -12.70
N ASN A 656 -18.26 3.93 -11.53
CA ASN A 656 -17.97 2.75 -10.73
C ASN A 656 -19.22 1.84 -10.72
N PRO A 657 -19.42 1.01 -11.75
CA PRO A 657 -20.67 0.28 -11.92
C PRO A 657 -20.72 -0.96 -11.00
N PRO A 658 -21.89 -1.56 -10.77
CA PRO A 658 -21.96 -2.94 -10.33
C PRO A 658 -21.38 -3.85 -11.42
N TYR A 659 -20.16 -4.37 -11.21
CA TYR A 659 -19.38 -5.09 -12.22
C TYR A 659 -19.05 -6.55 -11.85
N VAL A 660 -19.42 -7.01 -10.66
CA VAL A 660 -19.07 -8.35 -10.17
C VAL A 660 -20.01 -9.40 -10.75
N PRO A 661 -19.51 -10.49 -11.36
CA PRO A 661 -20.32 -11.60 -11.82
C PRO A 661 -21.22 -12.15 -10.70
N THR A 662 -22.53 -12.17 -10.92
CA THR A 662 -23.54 -12.48 -9.90
C THR A 662 -24.70 -13.28 -10.52
N PRO A 663 -25.20 -14.35 -9.87
CA PRO A 663 -26.36 -15.12 -10.35
C PRO A 663 -27.60 -14.24 -10.55
N GLU A 664 -28.49 -14.60 -11.49
CA GLU A 664 -29.67 -13.79 -11.83
C GLU A 664 -30.63 -13.57 -10.66
N GLU A 665 -30.66 -14.47 -9.70
CA GLU A 665 -31.53 -14.42 -8.52
C GLU A 665 -31.14 -13.30 -7.54
N GLU A 666 -29.90 -12.82 -7.60
CA GLU A 666 -29.35 -11.76 -6.73
C GLU A 666 -29.38 -10.37 -7.38
N ILE A 667 -29.69 -10.32 -8.68
CA ILE A 667 -29.83 -9.08 -9.44
C ILE A 667 -31.14 -8.38 -9.03
N GLY A 668 -31.01 -7.15 -8.52
CA GLY A 668 -32.17 -6.35 -8.09
C GLY A 668 -32.60 -6.58 -6.64
N CYS A 669 -31.83 -7.35 -5.86
CA CYS A 669 -31.97 -7.38 -4.41
C CYS A 669 -31.76 -5.97 -3.82
N LYS A 670 -32.62 -5.58 -2.87
CA LYS A 670 -32.51 -4.28 -2.17
C LYS A 670 -31.42 -4.37 -1.09
N GLY A 671 -30.51 -3.40 -1.04
CA GLY A 671 -29.48 -3.30 0.00
C GLY A 671 -28.10 -3.03 -0.59
N ILE A 672 -27.04 -3.28 0.18
CA ILE A 672 -25.65 -3.03 -0.26
C ILE A 672 -25.24 -3.90 -1.46
N ALA A 673 -25.80 -5.10 -1.62
CA ALA A 673 -25.45 -6.00 -2.73
C ALA A 673 -25.66 -5.40 -4.13
N SER A 674 -26.58 -4.43 -4.27
CA SER A 674 -26.79 -3.72 -5.53
C SER A 674 -25.61 -2.83 -5.95
N SER A 675 -24.62 -2.59 -5.08
CA SER A 675 -23.45 -1.80 -5.42
C SER A 675 -22.41 -2.56 -6.23
N TRP A 676 -22.42 -3.90 -6.21
CA TRP A 676 -21.46 -4.73 -6.95
C TRP A 676 -22.11 -5.73 -7.91
N ALA A 677 -23.36 -6.14 -7.70
CA ALA A 677 -24.01 -7.18 -8.49
C ALA A 677 -24.22 -6.78 -9.97
N GLY A 678 -23.37 -7.29 -10.87
CA GLY A 678 -23.38 -6.98 -12.31
C GLY A 678 -24.06 -8.04 -13.19
N GLY A 679 -24.64 -9.10 -12.63
CA GLY A 679 -25.25 -10.21 -13.37
C GLY A 679 -24.24 -11.26 -13.86
N LEU A 680 -24.66 -12.25 -14.65
CA LEU A 680 -23.88 -13.48 -14.88
C LEU A 680 -22.42 -13.27 -15.32
N ASN A 681 -22.15 -12.25 -16.12
CA ASN A 681 -20.83 -11.83 -16.58
C ASN A 681 -20.37 -10.48 -15.98
N GLY A 682 -21.10 -9.97 -15.00
CA GLY A 682 -20.84 -8.68 -14.37
C GLY A 682 -21.20 -7.46 -15.25
N ARG A 683 -21.81 -7.65 -16.43
CA ARG A 683 -22.02 -6.55 -17.39
C ARG A 683 -23.44 -6.02 -17.51
N GLN A 684 -24.42 -6.62 -16.88
CA GLN A 684 -25.83 -6.28 -17.11
C GLN A 684 -26.13 -4.79 -16.82
N VAL A 685 -25.47 -4.20 -15.82
CA VAL A 685 -25.57 -2.76 -15.54
C VAL A 685 -24.67 -1.94 -16.47
N ILE A 686 -23.44 -2.41 -16.74
CA ILE A 686 -22.49 -1.77 -17.67
C ILE A 686 -23.13 -1.56 -19.06
N ASP A 687 -23.77 -2.60 -19.61
CA ASP A 687 -24.39 -2.57 -20.93
C ASP A 687 -25.60 -1.60 -21.00
N ARG A 688 -26.17 -1.21 -19.85
CA ARG A 688 -27.17 -0.13 -19.75
C ARG A 688 -26.52 1.25 -19.59
N ILE A 689 -25.37 1.33 -18.93
CA ILE A 689 -24.63 2.57 -18.70
C ILE A 689 -24.03 3.10 -20.01
N LEU A 690 -23.37 2.25 -20.82
CA LEU A 690 -22.64 2.70 -22.00
C LEU A 690 -23.51 3.48 -23.01
N PRO A 691 -24.72 3.01 -23.39
CA PRO A 691 -25.62 3.79 -24.25
C PRO A 691 -26.09 5.09 -23.60
N ALA A 692 -26.31 5.10 -22.28
CA ALA A 692 -26.73 6.30 -21.56
C ALA A 692 -25.61 7.35 -21.50
N VAL A 693 -24.36 6.91 -21.27
CA VAL A 693 -23.18 7.78 -21.29
C VAL A 693 -22.94 8.35 -22.68
N ARG A 694 -23.09 7.54 -23.73
CA ARG A 694 -22.98 8.00 -25.13
C ARG A 694 -23.85 9.23 -25.42
N GLU A 695 -25.06 9.28 -24.88
CA GLU A 695 -26.01 10.37 -25.11
C GLU A 695 -25.65 11.64 -24.34
N ILE A 696 -25.16 11.52 -23.10
CA ILE A 696 -24.84 12.68 -22.24
C ILE A 696 -23.44 13.24 -22.45
N LEU A 697 -22.51 12.43 -23.00
CA LEU A 697 -21.12 12.83 -23.16
C LEU A 697 -20.96 13.86 -24.29
N SER A 698 -20.30 14.97 -23.98
CA SER A 698 -20.03 16.06 -24.93
C SER A 698 -19.11 15.61 -26.07
N GLU A 699 -19.00 16.42 -27.12
CA GLU A 699 -18.12 16.14 -28.27
C GLU A 699 -16.65 15.98 -27.89
N ARG A 700 -16.25 16.61 -26.78
CA ARG A 700 -14.89 16.63 -26.22
C ARG A 700 -14.80 15.81 -24.93
N GLY A 701 -15.86 15.07 -24.60
CA GLY A 701 -16.00 14.45 -23.30
C GLY A 701 -15.28 13.12 -23.17
N TRP A 702 -14.84 12.81 -21.96
CA TRP A 702 -14.16 11.55 -21.61
C TRP A 702 -14.97 10.73 -20.62
N LEU A 703 -14.96 9.42 -20.78
CA LEU A 703 -15.50 8.46 -19.83
C LEU A 703 -14.34 7.68 -19.20
N TYR A 704 -14.33 7.56 -17.87
CA TYR A 704 -13.50 6.64 -17.10
C TYR A 704 -14.40 5.60 -16.44
N MET A 705 -14.11 4.32 -16.59
CA MET A 705 -14.96 3.24 -16.07
C MET A 705 -14.13 2.08 -15.53
N ILE A 706 -14.55 1.54 -14.38
CA ILE A 706 -13.99 0.30 -13.83
C ILE A 706 -14.57 -0.93 -14.54
N ALA A 707 -13.72 -1.93 -14.78
CA ALA A 707 -14.11 -3.27 -15.23
C ALA A 707 -13.18 -4.34 -14.62
N LEU A 708 -13.70 -5.55 -14.43
CA LEU A 708 -12.91 -6.76 -14.17
C LEU A 708 -12.56 -7.48 -15.46
N GLU A 709 -11.59 -8.40 -15.41
CA GLU A 709 -11.30 -9.35 -16.50
C GLU A 709 -12.57 -10.07 -16.99
N ASP A 710 -13.40 -10.54 -16.05
CA ASP A 710 -14.67 -11.24 -16.34
C ASP A 710 -15.68 -10.38 -17.12
N ASN A 711 -15.52 -9.05 -17.11
CA ASN A 711 -16.36 -8.14 -17.88
C ASN A 711 -15.91 -8.02 -19.35
N ASP A 712 -14.87 -8.75 -19.76
CA ASP A 712 -14.27 -8.68 -21.08
C ASP A 712 -13.98 -7.23 -21.53
N PRO A 713 -12.93 -6.60 -20.96
CA PRO A 713 -12.53 -5.23 -21.31
C PRO A 713 -12.30 -5.03 -22.82
N SER A 714 -11.89 -6.08 -23.54
CA SER A 714 -11.69 -6.03 -24.99
C SER A 714 -13.01 -5.89 -25.72
N ASP A 715 -14.02 -6.69 -25.36
CA ASP A 715 -15.37 -6.56 -25.92
C ASP A 715 -16.02 -5.22 -25.54
N LEU A 716 -15.84 -4.73 -24.31
CA LEU A 716 -16.27 -3.38 -23.91
C LEU A 716 -15.65 -2.29 -24.80
N CYS A 717 -14.37 -2.43 -25.14
CA CYS A 717 -13.70 -1.53 -26.08
C CYS A 717 -14.26 -1.64 -27.50
N HIS A 718 -14.53 -2.85 -27.98
CA HIS A 718 -15.16 -3.07 -29.28
C HIS A 718 -16.56 -2.45 -29.35
N LEU A 719 -17.40 -2.67 -28.34
CA LEU A 719 -18.74 -2.09 -28.24
C LEU A 719 -18.70 -0.56 -28.27
N MET A 720 -17.79 0.06 -27.53
CA MET A 720 -17.61 1.51 -27.54
C MET A 720 -17.05 2.02 -28.88
N SER A 721 -16.20 1.25 -29.55
CA SER A 721 -15.73 1.54 -30.91
C SER A 721 -16.85 1.53 -31.93
N GLU A 722 -17.78 0.56 -31.88
CA GLU A 722 -19.00 0.57 -32.71
C GLU A 722 -19.86 1.79 -32.41
N MET A 723 -19.78 2.32 -31.19
CA MET A 723 -20.43 3.56 -30.80
C MET A 723 -19.67 4.83 -31.21
N GLY A 724 -18.52 4.72 -31.89
CA GLY A 724 -17.72 5.86 -32.37
C GLY A 724 -16.74 6.43 -31.34
N PHE A 725 -16.35 5.64 -30.35
CA PHE A 725 -15.38 6.02 -29.33
C PHE A 725 -14.05 5.30 -29.54
N ALA A 726 -12.94 6.02 -29.36
CA ALA A 726 -11.65 5.41 -29.10
C ALA A 726 -11.55 5.00 -27.62
N SER A 727 -10.69 4.02 -27.33
CA SER A 727 -10.48 3.51 -25.98
C SER A 727 -9.01 3.37 -25.60
N LEU A 728 -8.74 3.40 -24.30
CA LEU A 728 -7.42 3.17 -23.70
C LEU A 728 -7.59 2.52 -22.32
N VAL A 729 -6.80 1.48 -22.02
CA VAL A 729 -6.64 1.00 -20.64
C VAL A 729 -5.67 1.94 -19.94
N VAL A 730 -6.16 2.78 -19.04
CA VAL A 730 -5.34 3.78 -18.32
C VAL A 730 -4.55 3.13 -17.19
N LEU A 731 -5.18 2.14 -16.54
CA LEU A 731 -4.62 1.45 -15.39
C LEU A 731 -5.12 0.01 -15.39
N LYS A 732 -4.20 -0.93 -15.13
CA LYS A 732 -4.50 -2.34 -14.84
C LYS A 732 -3.88 -2.69 -13.49
N ARG A 733 -4.69 -3.23 -12.59
CA ARG A 733 -4.26 -3.77 -11.28
C ARG A 733 -4.58 -5.26 -11.27
N CYS A 734 -3.59 -6.07 -10.93
CA CYS A 734 -3.78 -7.50 -10.78
C CYS A 734 -3.48 -7.89 -9.34
N THR A 735 -4.40 -8.60 -8.73
CA THR A 735 -4.17 -9.38 -7.51
C THR A 735 -4.08 -10.87 -7.90
N GLU A 736 -3.77 -11.75 -6.94
CA GLU A 736 -3.81 -13.20 -7.17
C GLU A 736 -5.22 -13.70 -7.54
N GLU A 737 -6.26 -12.94 -7.19
CA GLU A 737 -7.67 -13.35 -7.23
C GLU A 737 -8.48 -12.62 -8.31
N GLU A 738 -8.13 -11.36 -8.64
CA GLU A 738 -8.87 -10.51 -9.58
C GLU A 738 -7.97 -9.58 -10.39
N SER A 739 -8.33 -9.33 -11.66
CA SER A 739 -7.71 -8.29 -12.50
C SER A 739 -8.70 -7.16 -12.76
N LEU A 740 -8.34 -5.97 -12.28
CA LEU A 740 -9.12 -4.74 -12.33
C LEU A 740 -8.55 -3.77 -13.37
N TYR A 741 -9.43 -3.17 -14.15
CA TYR A 741 -9.11 -2.27 -15.26
C TYR A 741 -9.80 -0.93 -15.07
N VAL A 742 -9.10 0.16 -15.37
CA VAL A 742 -9.70 1.47 -15.61
C VAL A 742 -9.64 1.76 -17.10
N LEU A 743 -10.80 1.74 -17.74
CA LEU A 743 -10.98 2.01 -19.16
C LEU A 743 -11.32 3.48 -19.37
N LYS A 744 -10.64 4.11 -20.32
CA LYS A 744 -10.94 5.47 -20.78
C LYS A 744 -11.51 5.43 -22.19
N PHE A 745 -12.57 6.19 -22.43
CA PHE A 745 -13.18 6.35 -23.75
C PHE A 745 -13.35 7.83 -24.11
N TRP A 746 -13.19 8.16 -25.40
CA TRP A 746 -13.41 9.50 -25.94
C TRP A 746 -13.84 9.43 -27.41
N ARG A 747 -14.48 10.47 -27.94
CA ARG A 747 -14.87 10.51 -29.35
C ARG A 747 -13.64 10.69 -30.24
N ASP A 748 -13.50 9.86 -31.26
CA ASP A 748 -12.46 10.03 -32.26
C ASP A 748 -12.85 11.12 -33.27
N ALA A 749 -12.06 12.20 -33.33
CA ALA A 749 -12.28 13.32 -34.25
C ALA A 749 -12.14 12.93 -35.73
N HIS A 750 -11.57 11.76 -36.04
CA HIS A 750 -11.28 11.31 -37.40
C HIS A 750 -12.25 10.25 -37.95
N ALA A 751 -13.18 9.72 -37.15
CA ALA A 751 -14.14 8.70 -37.58
C ALA A 751 -15.31 9.25 -38.47
N GLY A 752 -15.43 10.57 -38.61
CA GLY A 752 -16.54 11.23 -39.32
C GLY A 752 -16.30 11.55 -40.81
N ALA A 753 -15.11 11.29 -41.36
CA ALA A 753 -14.81 11.59 -42.77
C ALA A 753 -15.18 10.41 -43.69
N ASN A 754 -16.47 10.19 -43.91
CA ASN A 754 -16.91 9.37 -45.04
C ASN A 754 -16.38 10.01 -46.35
N PRO A 755 -15.62 9.30 -47.20
CA PRO A 755 -15.24 9.83 -48.49
C PRO A 755 -16.51 9.99 -49.33
N SER A 756 -16.80 11.23 -49.73
CA SER A 756 -17.81 11.57 -50.73
C SER A 756 -17.73 10.65 -51.95
N PRO A 757 -18.86 10.26 -52.56
CA PRO A 757 -18.87 9.29 -53.65
C PRO A 757 -18.13 9.88 -54.85
N ARG A 758 -16.97 9.31 -55.19
CA ARG A 758 -16.30 9.62 -56.45
C ARG A 758 -17.15 9.11 -57.59
N SER A 759 -17.47 10.04 -58.48
CA SER A 759 -18.19 9.90 -59.73
C SER A 759 -17.62 8.79 -60.64
N SER A 760 -18.56 8.03 -61.20
CA SER A 760 -18.51 7.24 -62.44
C SER A 760 -17.30 7.44 -63.37
N GLY A 761 -16.66 6.34 -63.75
CA GLY A 761 -15.75 6.30 -64.90
C GLY A 761 -15.13 4.93 -65.18
N HIS A 762 -15.79 4.18 -66.08
CA HIS A 762 -15.27 3.15 -67.01
C HIS A 762 -14.67 1.81 -66.53
N ASP A 763 -15.36 0.74 -66.97
CA ASP A 763 -14.90 -0.51 -67.63
C ASP A 763 -13.84 -1.40 -66.94
N SER A 764 -13.91 -2.74 -66.88
CA SER A 764 -14.70 -3.73 -67.62
C SER A 764 -14.77 -5.08 -66.88
N TRP A 765 -15.94 -5.71 -66.98
CA TRP A 765 -16.23 -7.13 -67.25
C TRP A 765 -15.11 -8.19 -67.21
N PHE A 766 -15.23 -9.15 -66.29
CA PHE A 766 -15.57 -10.59 -66.45
C PHE A 766 -15.62 -11.13 -65.00
N SER A 767 -16.64 -11.81 -64.48
CA SER A 767 -17.53 -12.79 -65.09
C SER A 767 -18.80 -12.92 -64.24
N GLN A 768 -19.93 -12.92 -64.96
CA GLN A 768 -21.28 -13.18 -64.46
C GLN A 768 -21.47 -14.66 -64.08
N LEU A 769 -22.01 -14.88 -62.87
CA LEU A 769 -23.17 -15.75 -62.54
C LEU A 769 -23.05 -17.27 -62.83
N PRO A 770 -24.02 -18.10 -62.40
CA PRO A 770 -24.09 -18.71 -61.07
C PRO A 770 -24.27 -20.24 -61.20
N PHE A 771 -24.39 -21.01 -60.11
CA PHE A 771 -25.43 -22.04 -59.92
C PHE A 771 -25.14 -22.87 -58.66
N ARG A 772 -26.06 -22.69 -57.69
CA ARG A 772 -26.73 -23.71 -56.88
C ARG A 772 -25.95 -24.95 -56.44
N SER A 773 -25.89 -25.06 -55.10
CA SER A 773 -26.40 -26.19 -54.30
C SER A 773 -25.60 -27.50 -54.42
N LEU A 774 -25.11 -28.10 -53.33
CA LEU A 774 -25.94 -28.85 -52.39
C LEU A 774 -25.04 -29.61 -51.38
N TRP A 775 -25.63 -29.87 -50.20
CA TRP A 775 -25.39 -30.98 -49.25
C TRP A 775 -24.10 -31.01 -48.41
N HIS A 776 -24.34 -30.87 -47.10
CA HIS A 776 -23.78 -31.68 -46.00
C HIS A 776 -22.58 -32.58 -46.31
N LYS A 777 -21.47 -32.33 -45.62
CA LYS A 777 -21.17 -33.01 -44.35
C LYS A 777 -20.32 -32.15 -43.45
#